data_AF-C1A3Q9-F1
#
_entry.id   AF-C1A3Q9-F1
#
_cell.length_a   1.000
_cell.length_b   1.000
_cell.length_c   1.000
_cell.angle_alpha   90.00
_cell.angle_beta   90.00
_cell.angle_gamma   90.00
#
_symmetry.space_group_name_H-M   'P 1'
#
loop_
_entity.id
_entity.type
_entity.pdbx_description
1 polymer ?
#
loop_
_entity_poly.entity_id
_entity_poly.type
_entity_poly.pdbx_seq_one_letter_code
_entity_poly.pdbx_strand_id
1 'polypeptide(L)'
;MDRDALRTRLTELLGVQYALHEELGGGGMSVVYRATERAFERAVVIKVLAPELTAALNAKRFVREINIAARLQHPNIVPMLAAQVDHGIPYYVMPYVKGRSLRDRMTAGAVPMAEALSMLRDIARALAYAHGEGVVHRDIKPENVLLSGRVAMVTDFGIAKALAVASAPEFSAESSTASHTLTQYGTSIGTPRYIAPEQAVAGDVDHRADLYSWGVMAYELFAGVHMFAERGSPRQMLAAHIAETPRPLQEAAPTVPQPLAHLIMRTLAKDPEQRPANAEELLALLEAYDVAVSGERFPSGPLASPLPAKARGVTRWVTATVLFVVAAIGAAVWMKGSHPTLDERLLVAAPFRVSAADPALQYLREGMIDLLSANLTTSSLRVAPPRTMVEAFAATTGANERDATETQAIETARTLGAGRLLLGDIVATPKELTFTVRVLDVVRGTSSDAIRVNGSVDSVAQLVDKLSLAILSELAPDDVKRVGSVGTTSVVALRSYLEGLAMLRRAQHIESTKAFLRAIEADTTFALAGIGLRLAASWNGNQEMTTRGTDIAWRYRTRLSGGDQALLTALVGSRYPDITPTVQKLDDVRRYVALAPQRAEAWYLLGDALFHYGHIAGVSEDSVDAESRRAFVRALDLDSTYLSAAVHLTDLAAWHNDNALLDRISRLRSAADSNRVWMWEVRWYQAARANAPDQQVWRDSLVRRNYGHFTQVAMHEGIGAREGVAVYDSVYRLARGGEPERMVTAGSNLVDWLLLLGRPAQAQRVMAAIDSSPDGNARANSAVRRLRSAMLGEHDTTGTGLALQRLATDESLVPTDFMSQSFVLRAVRSAETWRLEHGDSSQTRLSKQRLAAAVRGTPAERDVDYALSVGLIEALHARLARDTTTLRARLQHLDSLLANLDYSRAHEARTAFTTLEVARLWESLNDPTRALVTIRRSGDRWQGSVTPYLATRLRHRARLAAALGQHAEARWASERYLAYRFEPEPSLRAQVDSVRRLLVTLP
;
A
#
# COMPACT_ATOMS: atom_id res chain seq x y z
N MET A 1 18.44 23.29 23.95
CA MET A 1 19.02 24.65 24.11
C MET A 1 18.17 25.41 25.13
N ASP A 2 18.73 26.24 26.01
CA ASP A 2 17.94 27.03 26.98
C ASP A 2 17.08 28.10 26.27
N ARG A 3 15.88 28.42 26.80
CA ARG A 3 14.89 29.30 26.16
C ARG A 3 15.37 30.75 26.04
N ASP A 4 16.09 31.23 27.04
CA ASP A 4 16.68 32.58 27.01
C ASP A 4 17.81 32.67 25.98
N ALA A 5 18.59 31.59 25.81
CA ALA A 5 19.60 31.50 24.76
C ALA A 5 18.97 31.45 23.36
N LEU A 6 17.83 30.76 23.18
CA LEU A 6 17.07 30.76 21.92
C LEU A 6 16.57 32.16 21.58
N ARG A 7 16.00 32.88 22.55
CA ARG A 7 15.49 34.24 22.35
C ARG A 7 16.59 35.23 21.98
N THR A 8 17.74 35.18 22.67
CA THR A 8 18.90 36.03 22.34
C THR A 8 19.39 35.76 20.93
N ARG A 9 19.55 34.48 20.57
CA ARG A 9 19.96 34.07 19.21
C ARG A 9 18.95 34.51 18.14
N LEU A 10 17.64 34.37 18.39
CA LEU A 10 16.62 34.84 17.46
C LEU A 10 16.61 36.36 17.33
N THR A 11 16.92 37.08 18.41
CA THR A 11 17.02 38.55 18.39
C THR A 11 18.22 39.01 17.56
N GLU A 12 19.36 38.31 17.64
CA GLU A 12 20.52 38.56 16.79
C GLU A 12 20.23 38.27 15.30
N LEU A 13 19.57 37.13 15.02
CA LEU A 13 19.29 36.68 13.65
C LEU A 13 18.19 37.51 12.97
N LEU A 14 17.07 37.73 13.67
CA LEU A 14 15.86 38.32 13.10
C LEU A 14 15.69 39.80 13.44
N GLY A 15 16.49 40.34 14.36
CA GLY A 15 16.32 41.69 14.94
C GLY A 15 16.30 42.84 13.94
N VAL A 16 16.92 42.65 12.77
CA VAL A 16 16.93 43.61 11.66
C VAL A 16 15.55 43.72 11.01
N GLN A 17 14.81 42.63 10.88
CA GLN A 17 13.50 42.57 10.22
C GLN A 17 12.35 42.60 11.22
N TYR A 18 12.55 42.01 12.39
CA TYR A 18 11.53 41.78 13.41
C TYR A 18 12.02 42.22 14.79
N ALA A 19 11.27 43.11 15.44
CA ALA A 19 11.44 43.39 16.85
C ALA A 19 10.69 42.33 17.67
N LEU A 20 11.40 41.34 18.23
CA LEU A 20 10.82 40.31 19.09
C LEU A 20 10.36 40.88 20.44
N HIS A 21 9.17 40.51 20.88
CA HIS A 21 8.57 40.88 22.16
C HIS A 21 8.49 39.66 23.10
N GLU A 22 7.34 39.45 23.74
CA GLU A 22 7.06 38.32 24.62
C GLU A 22 6.87 36.97 23.89
N GLU A 23 7.22 35.87 24.57
CA GLU A 23 6.80 34.52 24.18
C GLU A 23 5.30 34.37 24.47
N LEU A 24 4.52 33.93 23.48
CA LEU A 24 3.06 33.72 23.61
C LEU A 24 2.71 32.31 24.11
N GLY A 25 3.72 31.45 24.31
CA GLY A 25 3.61 30.04 24.63
C GLY A 25 4.12 29.13 23.51
N GLY A 26 4.20 27.82 23.75
CA GLY A 26 4.66 26.85 22.77
C GLY A 26 4.39 25.41 23.21
N GLY A 27 3.91 24.57 22.29
CA GLY A 27 3.81 23.12 22.50
C GLY A 27 5.17 22.44 22.33
N GLY A 28 5.26 21.14 22.64
CA GLY A 28 6.52 20.37 22.63
C GLY A 28 7.31 20.32 21.31
N MET A 29 6.86 20.96 20.24
CA MET A 29 7.47 20.97 18.90
C MET A 29 7.88 22.37 18.41
N SER A 30 7.49 23.46 19.08
CA SER A 30 7.75 24.82 18.60
C SER A 30 7.60 25.88 19.71
N VAL A 31 8.38 26.96 19.63
CA VAL A 31 8.27 28.15 20.48
C VAL A 31 7.65 29.30 19.66
N VAL A 32 6.71 30.04 20.25
CA VAL A 32 5.98 31.10 19.55
C VAL A 32 6.27 32.45 20.18
N TYR A 33 6.74 33.39 19.37
CA TYR A 33 7.02 34.77 19.80
C TYR A 33 6.09 35.76 19.12
N ARG A 34 5.66 36.77 19.87
CA ARG A 34 5.11 37.98 19.28
C ARG A 34 6.26 38.85 18.79
N ALA A 35 6.10 39.48 17.64
CA ALA A 35 7.08 40.44 17.12
C ALA A 35 6.40 41.59 16.37
N THR A 36 7.13 42.68 16.15
CA THR A 36 6.75 43.73 15.19
C THR A 36 7.66 43.64 13.98
N GLU A 37 7.08 43.46 12.79
CA GLU A 37 7.81 43.56 11.53
C GLU A 37 8.16 45.02 11.27
N ARG A 38 9.46 45.35 11.23
CA ARG A 38 9.94 46.74 11.21
C ARG A 38 9.61 47.45 9.90
N ALA A 39 9.67 46.74 8.77
CA ALA A 39 9.43 47.33 7.45
C ALA A 39 8.00 47.85 7.27
N PHE A 40 7.02 47.23 7.92
CA PHE A 40 5.60 47.57 7.78
C PHE A 40 4.94 47.98 9.10
N GLU A 41 5.72 48.07 10.18
CA GLU A 41 5.29 48.39 11.55
C GLU A 41 4.08 47.60 12.05
N ARG A 42 3.91 46.35 11.57
CA ARG A 42 2.75 45.50 11.92
C ARG A 42 3.11 44.41 12.93
N ALA A 43 2.15 44.05 13.76
CA ALA A 43 2.30 42.93 14.69
C ALA A 43 2.21 41.58 13.96
N VAL A 44 3.19 40.72 14.21
CA VAL A 44 3.31 39.38 13.64
C VAL A 44 3.59 38.35 14.75
N VAL A 45 3.38 37.08 14.41
CA VAL A 45 3.79 35.94 15.22
C VAL A 45 4.89 35.20 14.47
N ILE A 46 5.98 34.90 15.18
CA ILE A 46 7.10 34.10 14.68
C ILE A 46 7.06 32.77 15.43
N LYS A 47 6.80 31.69 14.69
CA LYS A 47 6.79 30.33 15.22
C LYS A 47 8.06 29.62 14.80
N VAL A 48 8.85 29.25 15.79
CA VAL A 48 10.18 28.66 15.65
C VAL A 48 10.11 27.20 16.02
N LEU A 49 10.56 26.32 15.12
CA LEU A 49 10.58 24.89 15.40
C LEU A 49 11.71 24.52 16.35
N ALA A 50 11.47 23.55 17.24
CA ALA A 50 12.44 23.11 18.23
C ALA A 50 13.72 22.56 17.55
N PRO A 51 14.93 22.95 17.99
CA PRO A 51 16.20 22.50 17.41
C PRO A 51 16.34 20.97 17.31
N GLU A 52 15.74 20.24 18.25
CA GLU A 52 15.76 18.77 18.31
C GLU A 52 15.03 18.12 17.12
N LEU A 53 14.05 18.82 16.51
CA LEU A 53 13.41 18.40 15.26
C LEU A 53 14.27 18.75 14.04
N THR A 54 15.05 19.84 14.10
CA THR A 54 15.80 20.39 12.95
C THR A 54 16.97 19.53 12.50
N ALA A 55 17.60 18.76 13.39
CA ALA A 55 18.76 17.93 13.07
C ALA A 55 18.45 16.73 12.14
N ALA A 56 17.18 16.32 12.05
CA ALA A 56 16.71 15.22 11.20
C ALA A 56 15.90 15.70 9.97
N LEU A 57 15.64 17.00 9.84
CA LEU A 57 14.79 17.57 8.79
C LEU A 57 15.61 18.03 7.58
N ASN A 58 15.21 17.61 6.38
CA ASN A 58 15.66 18.20 5.12
C ASN A 58 15.05 19.60 4.97
N ALA A 59 15.83 20.63 5.27
CA ALA A 59 15.43 22.04 5.23
C ALA A 59 14.81 22.48 3.88
N LYS A 60 15.31 21.96 2.75
CA LYS A 60 14.79 22.31 1.41
C LYS A 60 13.40 21.74 1.18
N ARG A 61 13.14 20.51 1.64
CA ARG A 61 11.81 19.88 1.57
C ARG A 61 10.82 20.56 2.49
N PHE A 62 11.25 20.91 3.70
CA PHE A 62 10.44 21.65 4.66
C PHE A 62 9.94 22.98 4.06
N VAL A 63 10.85 23.79 3.50
CA VAL A 63 10.49 25.05 2.83
C VAL A 63 9.58 24.81 1.63
N ARG A 64 9.82 23.77 0.83
CA ARG A 64 8.97 23.44 -0.32
C ARG A 64 7.52 23.12 0.09
N GLU A 65 7.34 22.23 1.06
CA GLU A 65 6.00 21.84 1.52
C GLU A 65 5.28 22.98 2.24
N ILE A 66 6.01 23.80 3.01
CA ILE A 66 5.44 25.00 3.60
C ILE A 66 5.04 26.03 2.54
N ASN A 67 5.81 26.18 1.46
CA ASN A 67 5.44 27.09 0.36
C ASN A 67 4.14 26.67 -0.33
N ILE A 68 3.78 25.37 -0.31
CA ILE A 68 2.47 24.91 -0.81
C ILE A 68 1.36 25.41 0.13
N ALA A 69 1.53 25.26 1.45
CA ALA A 69 0.58 25.77 2.43
C ALA A 69 0.48 27.30 2.45
N ALA A 70 1.57 28.01 2.16
CA ALA A 70 1.61 29.47 2.13
C ALA A 70 0.79 30.10 0.97
N ARG A 71 0.39 29.30 -0.03
CA ARG A 71 -0.48 29.77 -1.13
C ARG A 71 -1.93 29.92 -0.71
N LEU A 72 -2.33 29.35 0.42
CA LEU A 72 -3.72 29.38 0.88
C LEU A 72 -4.11 30.81 1.29
N GLN A 73 -5.09 31.38 0.59
CA GLN A 73 -5.64 32.70 0.89
C GLN A 73 -7.15 32.60 1.03
N HIS A 74 -7.63 32.58 2.27
CA HIS A 74 -9.05 32.44 2.56
C HIS A 74 -9.42 33.16 3.87
N PRO A 75 -10.60 33.80 4.00
CA PRO A 75 -11.00 34.54 5.20
C PRO A 75 -10.96 33.73 6.51
N ASN A 76 -11.17 32.42 6.43
CA ASN A 76 -11.13 31.49 7.57
C ASN A 76 -9.78 30.77 7.73
N ILE A 77 -8.73 31.19 7.02
CA ILE A 77 -7.37 30.65 7.14
C ILE A 77 -6.44 31.80 7.55
N VAL A 78 -5.62 31.59 8.57
CA VAL A 78 -4.57 32.55 8.91
C VAL A 78 -3.48 32.46 7.84
N PRO A 79 -3.24 33.52 7.05
CA PRO A 79 -2.27 33.44 5.96
C PRO A 79 -0.85 33.37 6.52
N MET A 80 0.02 32.68 5.80
CA MET A 80 1.45 32.67 6.11
C MET A 80 2.13 33.82 5.38
N LEU A 81 2.85 34.67 6.10
CA LEU A 81 3.54 35.83 5.53
C LEU A 81 4.91 35.46 5.00
N ALA A 82 5.64 34.61 5.72
CA ALA A 82 6.97 34.14 5.35
C ALA A 82 7.27 32.80 6.00
N ALA A 83 8.10 31.99 5.36
CA ALA A 83 8.70 30.80 5.94
C ALA A 83 10.14 30.66 5.46
N GLN A 84 11.07 30.51 6.39
CA GLN A 84 12.50 30.52 6.10
C GLN A 84 13.24 29.54 7.01
N VAL A 85 14.45 29.19 6.58
CA VAL A 85 15.43 28.50 7.41
C VAL A 85 16.65 29.40 7.46
N ASP A 86 16.91 29.98 8.63
CA ASP A 86 18.05 30.86 8.83
C ASP A 86 18.99 30.27 9.88
N HIS A 87 20.28 30.15 9.54
CA HIS A 87 21.31 29.55 10.40
C HIS A 87 20.92 28.18 11.00
N GLY A 88 20.19 27.37 10.23
CA GLY A 88 19.71 26.02 10.62
C GLY A 88 18.43 26.01 11.47
N ILE A 89 17.81 27.17 11.71
CA ILE A 89 16.58 27.31 12.48
C ILE A 89 15.40 27.57 11.52
N PRO A 90 14.48 26.61 11.35
CA PRO A 90 13.26 26.82 10.59
C PRO A 90 12.26 27.63 11.42
N TYR A 91 11.73 28.67 10.81
CA TYR A 91 10.64 29.47 11.37
C TYR A 91 9.67 29.91 10.28
N TYR A 92 8.45 30.24 10.70
CA TYR A 92 7.49 30.89 9.84
C TYR A 92 6.79 32.04 10.58
N VAL A 93 6.32 32.99 9.79
CA VAL A 93 5.75 34.24 10.22
C VAL A 93 4.31 34.31 9.75
N MET A 94 3.40 34.67 10.64
CA MET A 94 1.98 34.87 10.35
C MET A 94 1.48 36.17 11.00
N PRO A 95 0.36 36.75 10.54
CA PRO A 95 -0.19 37.93 11.20
C PRO A 95 -0.55 37.62 12.65
N TYR A 96 -0.33 38.60 13.54
CA TYR A 96 -0.84 38.51 14.89
C TYR A 96 -2.36 38.73 14.90
N VAL A 97 -3.12 37.63 15.03
CA VAL A 97 -4.58 37.69 15.16
C VAL A 97 -4.92 38.10 16.59
N LYS A 98 -5.50 39.29 16.77
CA LYS A 98 -5.98 39.78 18.07
C LYS A 98 -7.22 38.97 18.48
N GLY A 99 -7.04 37.99 19.35
CA GLY A 99 -8.09 37.06 19.74
C GLY A 99 -7.59 35.97 20.69
N ARG A 100 -8.49 35.07 21.09
CA ARG A 100 -8.17 33.87 21.87
C ARG A 100 -8.33 32.61 21.02
N SER A 101 -7.70 31.51 21.42
CA SER A 101 -7.94 30.22 20.76
C SER A 101 -9.35 29.70 21.06
N LEU A 102 -9.85 28.76 20.24
CA LEU A 102 -11.09 28.06 20.53
C LEU A 102 -10.97 27.25 21.83
N ARG A 103 -9.78 26.71 22.13
CA ARG A 103 -9.52 26.09 23.44
C ARG A 103 -9.80 27.05 24.59
N ASP A 104 -9.26 28.26 24.54
CA ASP A 104 -9.49 29.27 25.60
C ASP A 104 -10.97 29.67 25.70
N ARG A 105 -11.68 29.71 24.57
CA ARG A 105 -13.13 29.94 24.53
C ARG A 105 -13.92 28.83 25.19
N MET A 106 -13.52 27.57 25.00
CA MET A 106 -14.15 26.39 25.61
C MET A 106 -13.87 26.33 27.12
N THR A 107 -12.63 26.66 27.54
CA THR A 107 -12.25 26.69 28.95
C THR A 107 -12.96 27.80 29.73
N ALA A 108 -13.30 28.92 29.08
CA ALA A 108 -14.04 30.02 29.69
C ALA A 108 -15.53 29.69 30.00
N GLY A 109 -16.04 28.54 29.57
CA GLY A 109 -17.39 28.08 29.82
C GLY A 109 -18.12 27.63 28.55
N ALA A 110 -19.35 27.16 28.73
CA ALA A 110 -20.17 26.62 27.64
C ALA A 110 -20.29 27.58 26.45
N VAL A 111 -20.23 27.02 25.23
CA VAL A 111 -20.40 27.77 23.98
C VAL A 111 -21.86 27.65 23.54
N PRO A 112 -22.60 28.75 23.38
CA PRO A 112 -23.96 28.72 22.82
C PRO A 112 -23.99 28.00 21.47
N MET A 113 -25.04 27.21 21.22
CA MET A 113 -25.16 26.38 20.01
C MET A 113 -24.99 27.19 18.70
N ALA A 114 -25.59 28.38 18.63
CA ALA A 114 -25.47 29.24 17.45
C ALA A 114 -24.03 29.73 17.22
N GLU A 115 -23.31 30.04 18.30
CA GLU A 115 -21.89 30.44 18.23
C GLU A 115 -21.02 29.24 17.81
N ALA A 116 -21.24 28.06 18.40
CA ALA A 116 -20.52 26.83 18.05
C ALA A 116 -20.74 26.44 16.58
N LEU A 117 -21.98 26.49 16.09
CA LEU A 117 -22.31 26.21 14.69
C LEU A 117 -21.64 27.20 13.73
N SER A 118 -21.63 28.49 14.07
CA SER A 118 -20.94 29.50 13.27
C SER A 118 -19.44 29.20 13.15
N MET A 119 -18.78 28.88 14.26
CA MET A 119 -17.35 28.53 14.27
C MET A 119 -17.08 27.26 13.47
N LEU A 120 -17.91 26.22 13.64
CA LEU A 120 -17.75 24.95 12.94
C LEU A 120 -17.91 25.09 11.42
N ARG A 121 -18.78 26.00 10.94
CA ARG A 121 -18.90 26.34 9.52
C ARG A 121 -17.71 27.09 8.98
N ASP A 122 -17.20 28.06 9.73
CA ASP A 122 -15.98 28.78 9.38
C ASP A 122 -14.79 27.82 9.20
N ILE A 123 -14.66 26.84 10.12
CA ILE A 123 -13.64 25.79 10.03
C ILE A 123 -13.91 24.86 8.83
N ALA A 124 -15.16 24.46 8.58
CA ALA A 124 -15.51 23.64 7.42
C ALA A 124 -15.23 24.36 6.09
N ARG A 125 -15.47 25.67 6.00
CA ARG A 125 -15.09 26.51 4.84
C ARG A 125 -13.58 26.55 4.64
N ALA A 126 -12.81 26.73 5.72
CA ALA A 126 -11.36 26.67 5.66
C ALA A 126 -10.85 25.32 5.14
N LEU A 127 -11.40 24.21 5.63
CA LEU A 127 -11.07 22.86 5.19
C LEU A 127 -11.44 22.63 3.73
N ALA A 128 -12.66 23.01 3.32
CA ALA A 128 -13.12 22.86 1.93
C ALA A 128 -12.18 23.58 0.94
N TYR A 129 -11.83 24.83 1.25
CA TYR A 129 -10.89 25.59 0.44
C TYR A 129 -9.51 24.93 0.38
N ALA A 130 -8.92 24.56 1.52
CA ALA A 130 -7.60 23.94 1.56
C ALA A 130 -7.55 22.57 0.85
N HIS A 131 -8.60 21.75 1.03
CA HIS A 131 -8.72 20.45 0.37
C HIS A 131 -8.85 20.59 -1.15
N GLY A 132 -9.56 21.61 -1.64
CA GLY A 132 -9.62 21.95 -3.07
C GLY A 132 -8.26 22.29 -3.67
N GLU A 133 -7.39 22.94 -2.90
CA GLU A 133 -6.00 23.24 -3.26
C GLU A 133 -5.02 22.07 -3.00
N GLY A 134 -5.52 20.90 -2.61
CA GLY A 134 -4.71 19.70 -2.35
C GLY A 134 -3.91 19.73 -1.05
N VAL A 135 -4.26 20.62 -0.11
CA VAL A 135 -3.60 20.76 1.20
C VAL A 135 -4.46 20.15 2.30
N VAL A 136 -3.94 19.12 2.97
CA VAL A 136 -4.55 18.51 4.16
C VAL A 136 -3.89 19.07 5.42
N HIS A 137 -4.68 19.41 6.44
CA HIS A 137 -4.17 20.04 7.66
C HIS A 137 -3.46 19.05 8.59
N ARG A 138 -4.07 17.88 8.85
CA ARG A 138 -3.56 16.75 9.67
C ARG A 138 -3.40 17.00 11.18
N ASP A 139 -3.77 18.17 11.70
CA ASP A 139 -3.66 18.53 13.13
C ASP A 139 -4.77 19.52 13.52
N ILE A 140 -6.01 19.24 13.09
CA ILE A 140 -7.17 20.06 13.47
C ILE A 140 -7.48 19.82 14.95
N LYS A 141 -7.49 20.91 15.73
CA LYS A 141 -7.80 20.92 17.17
C LYS A 141 -8.15 22.34 17.64
N PRO A 142 -8.81 22.51 18.80
CA PRO A 142 -9.22 23.82 19.31
C PRO A 142 -8.06 24.81 19.52
N GLU A 143 -6.84 24.32 19.76
CA GLU A 143 -5.64 25.15 19.91
C GLU A 143 -5.20 25.79 18.58
N ASN A 144 -5.51 25.17 17.45
CA ASN A 144 -5.17 25.64 16.09
C ASN A 144 -6.31 26.43 15.43
N VAL A 145 -7.33 26.84 16.20
CA VAL A 145 -8.43 27.70 15.74
C VAL A 145 -8.40 29.00 16.54
N LEU A 146 -8.15 30.11 15.86
CA LEU A 146 -8.12 31.45 16.46
C LEU A 146 -9.43 32.17 16.21
N LEU A 147 -9.92 32.91 17.21
CA LEU A 147 -11.18 33.64 17.13
C LEU A 147 -10.90 35.15 16.99
N SER A 148 -11.15 35.69 15.80
CA SER A 148 -11.10 37.13 15.52
C SER A 148 -12.51 37.71 15.59
N GLY A 149 -12.89 38.23 16.76
CA GLY A 149 -14.28 38.60 17.02
C GLY A 149 -15.20 37.37 17.02
N ARG A 150 -16.09 37.28 16.01
CA ARG A 150 -17.01 36.13 15.81
C ARG A 150 -16.55 35.17 14.72
N VAL A 151 -15.44 35.46 14.05
CA VAL A 151 -14.93 34.65 12.93
C VAL A 151 -13.89 33.67 13.43
N ALA A 152 -14.05 32.39 13.09
CA ALA A 152 -13.04 31.39 13.35
C ALA A 152 -12.04 31.33 12.17
N MET A 153 -10.76 31.33 12.51
CA MET A 153 -9.65 31.25 11.55
C MET A 153 -8.75 30.08 11.94
N VAL A 154 -8.51 29.17 11.01
CA VAL A 154 -7.66 27.99 11.22
C VAL A 154 -6.21 28.36 10.89
N THR A 155 -5.28 27.96 11.75
CA THR A 155 -3.83 28.21 11.58
C THR A 155 -3.05 26.90 11.43
N ASP A 156 -1.78 26.98 11.04
CA ASP A 156 -0.84 25.84 10.92
C ASP A 156 -1.20 24.77 9.87
N PHE A 157 -1.88 25.16 8.78
CA PHE A 157 -2.14 24.26 7.65
C PHE A 157 -0.87 23.64 7.09
N GLY A 158 -0.90 22.32 6.87
CA GLY A 158 0.15 21.60 6.15
C GLY A 158 1.50 21.49 6.87
N ILE A 159 1.67 22.09 8.06
CA ILE A 159 2.95 22.06 8.80
C ILE A 159 3.29 20.65 9.26
N ALA A 160 2.31 19.87 9.73
CA ALA A 160 2.50 18.48 10.11
C ALA A 160 2.95 17.60 8.91
N LYS A 161 2.43 17.88 7.71
CA LYS A 161 2.90 17.25 6.46
C LYS A 161 4.32 17.71 6.11
N ALA A 162 4.61 19.00 6.21
CA ALA A 162 5.93 19.54 5.90
C ALA A 162 7.03 18.96 6.81
N LEU A 163 6.74 18.82 8.11
CA LEU A 163 7.61 18.13 9.07
C LEU A 163 7.80 16.65 8.72
N ALA A 164 6.70 15.94 8.42
CA ALA A 164 6.78 14.52 8.04
C ALA A 164 7.56 14.28 6.74
N VAL A 165 7.37 15.12 5.71
CA VAL A 165 8.07 15.02 4.41
C VAL A 165 9.54 15.43 4.54
N ALA A 166 9.84 16.41 5.39
CA ALA A 166 11.21 16.83 5.63
C ALA A 166 12.00 15.80 6.46
N SER A 167 11.35 15.03 7.33
CA SER A 167 11.96 13.90 8.06
C SER A 167 12.08 12.62 7.21
N ALA A 168 11.53 12.60 5.98
CA ALA A 168 11.54 11.44 5.12
C ALA A 168 12.88 11.30 4.34
N PRO A 169 13.45 10.07 4.23
CA PRO A 169 14.68 9.83 3.46
C PRO A 169 14.55 10.29 1.99
N GLU A 170 15.68 10.62 1.36
CA GLU A 170 15.71 11.35 0.09
C GLU A 170 15.07 10.63 -1.13
N PHE A 171 14.70 9.36 -1.04
CA PHE A 171 14.25 8.57 -2.19
C PHE A 171 12.73 8.36 -2.35
N SER A 172 11.87 8.95 -1.52
CA SER A 172 10.40 8.73 -1.56
C SER A 172 9.61 9.67 -2.50
N ALA A 173 10.24 10.24 -3.54
CA ALA A 173 9.66 11.37 -4.29
C ALA A 173 8.53 11.03 -5.29
N GLU A 174 8.22 9.77 -5.57
CA GLU A 174 7.26 9.39 -6.64
C GLU A 174 5.98 8.69 -6.14
N SER A 175 5.71 8.68 -4.85
CA SER A 175 4.41 8.25 -4.32
C SER A 175 3.81 9.33 -3.42
N SER A 176 2.86 10.09 -3.96
CA SER A 176 2.08 11.08 -3.21
C SER A 176 1.07 10.47 -2.22
N THR A 177 1.23 9.19 -1.87
CA THR A 177 0.48 8.44 -0.86
C THR A 177 1.40 7.86 0.22
N ALA A 178 2.35 8.67 0.69
CA ALA A 178 3.17 8.27 1.83
C ALA A 178 2.43 8.58 3.14
N SER A 179 1.73 7.57 3.67
CA SER A 179 1.29 7.54 5.06
C SER A 179 2.50 7.45 5.98
N HIS A 180 2.63 8.40 6.92
CA HIS A 180 3.73 8.42 7.88
C HIS A 180 3.22 8.50 9.30
N THR A 181 3.76 7.61 10.12
CA THR A 181 3.41 7.31 11.51
C THR A 181 3.96 8.36 12.48
N LEU A 182 3.28 8.55 13.61
CA LEU A 182 3.77 9.35 14.75
C LEU A 182 4.78 8.58 15.64
N THR A 183 5.01 7.28 15.40
CA THR A 183 5.82 6.42 16.28
C THR A 183 7.31 6.76 16.30
N GLN A 184 7.80 7.57 15.37
CA GLN A 184 9.19 8.06 15.39
C GLN A 184 9.41 9.24 16.37
N TYR A 185 8.34 9.83 16.92
CA TYR A 185 8.41 10.97 17.84
C TYR A 185 8.09 10.60 19.31
N GLY A 186 8.17 9.30 19.62
CA GLY A 186 7.55 8.64 20.78
C GLY A 186 8.04 8.99 22.19
N THR A 187 8.72 10.11 22.42
CA THR A 187 9.15 10.49 23.79
C THR A 187 8.81 11.90 24.23
N SER A 188 8.20 12.76 23.40
CA SER A 188 7.87 14.13 23.86
C SER A 188 6.64 14.82 23.26
N ILE A 189 5.72 14.08 22.63
CA ILE A 189 4.47 14.64 22.09
C ILE A 189 3.31 14.33 23.05
N GLY A 190 2.54 15.35 23.43
CA GLY A 190 1.42 15.24 24.37
C GLY A 190 0.28 14.32 23.92
N THR A 191 -0.77 14.24 24.74
CA THR A 191 -1.94 13.36 24.55
C THR A 191 -2.60 13.55 23.17
N PRO A 192 -2.74 12.51 22.33
CA PRO A 192 -3.26 12.61 20.96
C PRO A 192 -4.79 12.71 20.93
N ARG A 193 -5.35 13.81 21.45
CA ARG A 193 -6.79 13.99 21.70
C ARG A 193 -7.66 14.07 20.44
N TYR A 194 -7.14 14.54 19.31
CA TYR A 194 -7.94 14.78 18.10
C TYR A 194 -7.53 13.92 16.91
N ILE A 195 -6.73 12.87 17.14
CA ILE A 195 -6.13 12.07 16.08
C ILE A 195 -7.17 11.20 15.36
N ALA A 196 -7.12 11.16 14.03
CA ALA A 196 -7.95 10.24 13.25
C ALA A 196 -7.43 8.79 13.37
N PRO A 197 -8.31 7.77 13.33
CA PRO A 197 -7.91 6.36 13.43
C PRO A 197 -6.82 5.96 12.43
N GLU A 198 -6.96 6.40 11.19
CA GLU A 198 -6.01 6.12 10.10
C GLU A 198 -4.64 6.78 10.30
N GLN A 199 -4.58 7.93 10.99
CA GLN A 199 -3.33 8.58 11.37
C GLN A 199 -2.59 7.80 12.47
N ALA A 200 -3.32 7.04 13.29
CA ALA A 200 -2.76 6.23 14.37
C ALA A 200 -2.23 4.86 13.89
N VAL A 201 -2.84 4.28 12.84
CA VAL A 201 -2.57 2.90 12.38
C VAL A 201 -1.64 2.84 11.15
N ALA A 202 -1.08 3.97 10.71
CA ALA A 202 -0.21 4.07 9.53
C ALA A 202 -0.87 3.63 8.21
N GLY A 203 -2.15 3.97 8.00
CA GLY A 203 -2.87 3.81 6.72
C GLY A 203 -2.86 5.12 5.90
N ASP A 204 -3.24 5.08 4.62
CA ASP A 204 -3.28 6.29 3.77
C ASP A 204 -4.15 7.39 4.40
N VAL A 205 -3.53 8.52 4.72
CA VAL A 205 -4.20 9.67 5.35
C VAL A 205 -4.56 10.68 4.26
N ASP A 206 -5.83 10.71 3.89
CA ASP A 206 -6.40 11.72 3.00
C ASP A 206 -7.07 12.86 3.81
N HIS A 207 -7.82 13.72 3.12
CA HIS A 207 -8.50 14.88 3.71
C HIS A 207 -9.61 14.50 4.69
N ARG A 208 -10.08 13.25 4.71
CA ARG A 208 -11.13 12.78 5.63
C ARG A 208 -10.64 12.62 7.07
N ALA A 209 -9.32 12.61 7.28
CA ALA A 209 -8.73 12.71 8.62
C ALA A 209 -9.07 14.06 9.27
N ASP A 210 -9.02 15.17 8.52
CA ASP A 210 -9.41 16.49 9.03
C ASP A 210 -10.90 16.54 9.39
N LEU A 211 -11.75 15.81 8.65
CA LEU A 211 -13.19 15.70 8.95
C LEU A 211 -13.43 14.95 10.27
N TYR A 212 -12.65 13.91 10.55
CA TYR A 212 -12.72 13.21 11.83
C TYR A 212 -12.34 14.15 12.98
N SER A 213 -11.20 14.82 12.88
CA SER A 213 -10.74 15.77 13.89
C SER A 213 -11.73 16.94 14.09
N TRP A 214 -12.34 17.43 13.01
CA TRP A 214 -13.46 18.37 13.06
C TRP A 214 -14.64 17.80 13.86
N GLY A 215 -14.99 16.53 13.63
CA GLY A 215 -16.03 15.81 14.35
C GLY A 215 -15.76 15.71 15.85
N VAL A 216 -14.51 15.43 16.24
CA VAL A 216 -14.11 15.36 17.65
C VAL A 216 -14.30 16.71 18.34
N MET A 217 -13.86 17.78 17.68
CA MET A 217 -14.02 19.16 18.16
C MET A 217 -15.50 19.56 18.23
N ALA A 218 -16.31 19.22 17.23
CA ALA A 218 -17.75 19.47 17.24
C ALA A 218 -18.44 18.74 18.41
N TYR A 219 -18.11 17.46 18.61
CA TYR A 219 -18.63 16.69 19.74
C TYR A 219 -18.30 17.36 21.08
N GLU A 220 -17.05 17.75 21.30
CA GLU A 220 -16.62 18.38 22.55
C GLU A 220 -17.27 19.76 22.78
N LEU A 221 -17.48 20.55 21.72
CA LEU A 221 -18.17 21.83 21.82
C LEU A 221 -19.61 21.68 22.32
N PHE A 222 -20.32 20.65 21.86
CA PHE A 222 -21.72 20.44 22.23
C PHE A 222 -21.89 19.62 23.52
N ALA A 223 -21.08 18.59 23.72
CA ALA A 223 -21.10 17.77 24.93
C ALA A 223 -20.43 18.45 26.14
N GLY A 224 -19.64 19.50 25.91
CA GLY A 224 -18.84 20.18 26.93
C GLY A 224 -17.63 19.39 27.42
N VAL A 225 -17.50 18.13 27.00
CA VAL A 225 -16.41 17.22 27.38
C VAL A 225 -15.95 16.40 26.17
N HIS A 226 -14.67 16.04 26.16
CA HIS A 226 -14.10 15.22 25.11
C HIS A 226 -14.73 13.81 25.09
N MET A 227 -14.97 13.25 23.91
CA MET A 227 -15.70 11.97 23.76
C MET A 227 -15.02 10.75 24.43
N PHE A 228 -13.71 10.85 24.68
CA PHE A 228 -12.91 9.85 25.41
C PHE A 228 -12.23 10.43 26.67
N ALA A 229 -12.86 11.40 27.34
CA ALA A 229 -12.28 12.05 28.51
C ALA A 229 -11.90 11.08 29.65
N GLU A 230 -12.56 9.93 29.75
CA GLU A 230 -12.32 8.90 30.77
C GLU A 230 -11.02 8.08 30.55
N ARG A 231 -10.34 8.24 29.41
CA ARG A 231 -9.10 7.50 29.12
C ARG A 231 -7.92 8.25 29.74
N GLY A 232 -7.40 7.71 30.84
CA GLY A 232 -6.41 8.38 31.71
C GLY A 232 -4.98 8.48 31.17
N SER A 233 -4.64 7.76 30.09
CA SER A 233 -3.31 7.81 29.47
C SER A 233 -3.34 8.10 27.97
N PRO A 234 -2.31 8.74 27.38
CA PRO A 234 -2.19 8.95 25.94
C PRO A 234 -2.37 7.68 25.09
N ARG A 235 -1.85 6.54 25.58
CA ARG A 235 -1.96 5.25 24.90
C ARG A 235 -3.39 4.70 24.90
N GLN A 236 -4.12 4.84 26.01
CA GLN A 236 -5.53 4.45 26.09
C GLN A 236 -6.41 5.34 25.20
N MET A 237 -6.13 6.64 25.16
CA MET A 237 -6.85 7.55 24.28
C MET A 237 -6.63 7.22 22.80
N LEU A 238 -5.38 6.93 22.41
CA LEU A 238 -5.06 6.47 21.05
C LEU A 238 -5.81 5.18 20.69
N ALA A 239 -5.83 4.19 21.59
CA ALA A 239 -6.57 2.95 21.40
C ALA A 239 -8.09 3.20 21.25
N ALA A 240 -8.65 4.14 22.01
CA ALA A 240 -10.06 4.51 21.90
C ALA A 240 -10.39 5.17 20.54
N HIS A 241 -9.51 6.04 20.03
CA HIS A 241 -9.65 6.57 18.67
C HIS A 241 -9.64 5.46 17.62
N ILE A 242 -8.81 4.42 17.78
CA ILE A 242 -8.74 3.30 16.84
C ILE A 242 -9.99 2.40 16.89
N ALA A 243 -10.45 2.03 18.09
CA ALA A 243 -11.36 0.89 18.25
C ALA A 243 -12.73 1.23 18.87
N GLU A 244 -12.83 2.29 19.68
CA GLU A 244 -14.03 2.52 20.51
C GLU A 244 -15.01 3.47 19.83
N THR A 245 -16.29 3.09 19.72
CA THR A 245 -17.35 4.03 19.29
C THR A 245 -17.69 4.99 20.44
N PRO A 246 -17.65 6.31 20.24
CA PRO A 246 -18.00 7.26 21.29
C PRO A 246 -19.49 7.17 21.65
N ARG A 247 -19.83 7.61 22.88
CA ARG A 247 -21.23 7.75 23.29
C ARG A 247 -21.99 8.60 22.27
N PRO A 248 -23.23 8.26 21.87
CA PRO A 248 -23.99 9.07 20.93
C PRO A 248 -24.14 10.51 21.43
N LEU A 249 -23.88 11.50 20.57
CA LEU A 249 -23.96 12.91 20.95
C LEU A 249 -25.36 13.30 21.45
N GLN A 250 -26.41 12.67 20.92
CA GLN A 250 -27.79 12.90 21.37
C GLN A 250 -28.00 12.54 22.85
N GLU A 251 -27.26 11.57 23.37
CA GLU A 251 -27.34 11.21 24.78
C GLU A 251 -26.47 12.13 25.67
N ALA A 252 -25.33 12.57 25.14
CA ALA A 252 -24.41 13.45 25.86
C ALA A 252 -24.88 14.91 25.89
N ALA A 253 -25.58 15.35 24.84
CA ALA A 253 -26.14 16.69 24.69
C ALA A 253 -27.54 16.63 24.06
N PRO A 254 -28.59 16.29 24.83
CA PRO A 254 -29.96 16.13 24.32
C PRO A 254 -30.57 17.37 23.68
N THR A 255 -30.00 18.55 23.94
CA THR A 255 -30.42 19.84 23.38
C THR A 255 -29.95 20.03 21.93
N VAL A 256 -29.01 19.21 21.44
CA VAL A 256 -28.57 19.21 20.04
C VAL A 256 -29.66 18.54 19.19
N PRO A 257 -30.11 19.17 18.09
CA PRO A 257 -31.09 18.54 17.20
C PRO A 257 -30.53 17.27 16.53
N GLN A 258 -31.38 16.25 16.45
CA GLN A 258 -31.00 14.92 15.97
C GLN A 258 -30.30 14.91 14.60
N PRO A 259 -30.72 15.70 13.59
CA PRO A 259 -30.02 15.74 12.30
C PRO A 259 -28.56 16.21 12.42
N LEU A 260 -28.32 17.21 13.27
CA LEU A 260 -26.98 17.74 13.54
C LEU A 260 -26.13 16.73 14.34
N ALA A 261 -26.72 16.08 15.34
CA ALA A 261 -26.05 15.03 16.10
C ALA A 261 -25.64 13.86 15.20
N HIS A 262 -26.51 13.43 14.28
CA HIS A 262 -26.21 12.39 13.30
C HIS A 262 -25.06 12.79 12.35
N LEU A 263 -25.05 14.03 11.86
CA LEU A 263 -23.97 14.53 11.00
C LEU A 263 -22.62 14.49 11.73
N ILE A 264 -22.58 14.97 12.98
CA ILE A 264 -21.35 14.96 13.79
C ILE A 264 -20.90 13.52 14.05
N MET A 265 -21.80 12.62 14.43
CA MET A 265 -21.47 11.20 14.64
C MET A 265 -20.98 10.52 13.36
N ARG A 266 -21.53 10.89 12.18
CA ARG A 266 -21.06 10.40 10.88
C ARG A 266 -19.61 10.80 10.59
N THR A 267 -19.20 12.01 10.95
CA THR A 267 -17.78 12.42 10.83
C THR A 267 -16.83 11.61 11.73
N LEU A 268 -17.35 11.05 12.83
CA LEU A 268 -16.60 10.23 13.80
C LEU A 268 -16.54 8.74 13.45
N ALA A 269 -17.02 8.34 12.26
CA ALA A 269 -16.93 6.95 11.81
C ALA A 269 -15.46 6.50 11.73
N LYS A 270 -15.19 5.27 12.19
CA LYS A 270 -13.83 4.72 12.22
C LYS A 270 -13.28 4.48 10.82
N ASP A 271 -14.12 3.95 9.95
CA ASP A 271 -13.86 3.84 8.52
C ASP A 271 -14.03 5.23 7.86
N PRO A 272 -12.97 5.80 7.24
CA PRO A 272 -13.06 7.07 6.52
C PRO A 272 -14.13 7.11 5.43
N GLU A 273 -14.44 5.97 4.81
CA GLU A 273 -15.45 5.89 3.73
C GLU A 273 -16.88 6.12 4.21
N GLN A 274 -17.14 5.99 5.51
CA GLN A 274 -18.46 6.23 6.10
C GLN A 274 -18.68 7.70 6.49
N ARG A 275 -17.64 8.54 6.39
CA ARG A 275 -17.69 9.98 6.68
C ARG A 275 -18.27 10.75 5.47
N PRO A 276 -18.56 12.06 5.59
CA PRO A 276 -18.72 12.91 4.41
C PRO A 276 -17.52 12.76 3.47
N ALA A 277 -17.78 12.71 2.17
CA ALA A 277 -16.77 12.41 1.16
C ALA A 277 -15.65 13.46 1.15
N ASN A 278 -15.99 14.73 1.42
CA ASN A 278 -15.09 15.86 1.51
C ASN A 278 -15.68 16.99 2.40
N ALA A 279 -14.89 18.03 2.65
CA ALA A 279 -15.33 19.18 3.45
C ALA A 279 -16.41 20.04 2.77
N GLU A 280 -16.51 20.02 1.44
CA GLU A 280 -17.60 20.70 0.71
C GLU A 280 -18.95 20.05 1.00
N GLU A 281 -19.03 18.72 1.01
CA GLU A 281 -20.24 17.98 1.40
C GLU A 281 -20.61 18.28 2.85
N LEU A 282 -19.63 18.27 3.76
CA LEU A 282 -19.85 18.63 5.16
C LEU A 282 -20.43 20.06 5.29
N LEU A 283 -19.85 21.02 4.58
CA LEU A 283 -20.32 22.40 4.59
C LEU A 283 -21.75 22.51 4.02
N ALA A 284 -22.03 21.88 2.89
CA ALA A 284 -23.35 21.87 2.28
C ALA A 284 -24.42 21.27 3.21
N LEU A 285 -24.08 20.19 3.94
CA LEU A 285 -24.96 19.59 4.94
C LEU A 285 -25.22 20.53 6.14
N LEU A 286 -24.21 21.29 6.57
CA LEU A 286 -24.34 22.29 7.64
C LEU A 286 -25.15 23.53 7.22
N GLU A 287 -25.08 23.92 5.95
CA GLU A 287 -25.84 25.03 5.37
C GLU A 287 -27.30 24.64 5.09
N ALA A 288 -27.54 23.43 4.57
CA ALA A 288 -28.87 22.88 4.38
C ALA A 288 -29.66 22.79 5.70
N TYR A 289 -28.95 22.49 6.80
CA TYR A 289 -29.53 22.53 8.14
C TYR A 289 -30.02 23.94 8.51
N ASP A 290 -29.27 24.99 8.21
CA ASP A 290 -29.68 26.37 8.51
C ASP A 290 -30.91 26.79 7.70
N VAL A 291 -31.00 26.40 6.42
CA VAL A 291 -32.18 26.69 5.58
C VAL A 291 -33.42 26.01 6.12
N ALA A 292 -33.30 24.76 6.59
CA ALA A 292 -34.40 24.03 7.20
C ALA A 292 -34.85 24.64 8.54
N VAL A 293 -33.90 25.13 9.36
CA VAL A 293 -34.20 25.74 10.67
C VAL A 293 -34.70 27.19 10.54
N SER A 294 -34.26 27.94 9.53
CA SER A 294 -34.73 29.30 9.27
C SER A 294 -36.04 29.38 8.47
N GLY A 295 -36.47 28.26 7.86
CA GLY A 295 -37.73 28.12 7.13
C GLY A 295 -38.98 27.86 7.97
N GLU A 296 -38.86 27.47 9.24
CA GLU A 296 -40.00 27.21 10.12
C GLU A 296 -40.01 28.13 11.36
N ARG A 297 -40.86 29.16 11.32
CA ARG A 297 -41.35 29.82 12.53
C ARG A 297 -42.18 28.80 13.31
N PHE A 298 -41.58 28.17 14.32
CA PHE A 298 -42.34 27.44 15.32
C PHE A 298 -43.16 28.44 16.16
N PRO A 299 -44.50 28.31 16.22
CA PRO A 299 -45.31 29.12 17.11
C PRO A 299 -45.11 28.67 18.56
N SER A 300 -44.73 29.62 19.41
CA SER A 300 -44.76 29.50 20.86
C SER A 300 -46.21 29.44 21.36
N GLY A 301 -46.54 28.42 22.16
CA GLY A 301 -47.82 28.31 22.89
C GLY A 301 -47.76 27.21 23.95
N PRO A 302 -48.05 27.46 25.24
CA PRO A 302 -47.64 26.58 26.34
C PRO A 302 -48.79 25.81 27.04
N LEU A 303 -48.37 24.93 27.96
CA LEU A 303 -49.03 24.36 29.16
C LEU A 303 -49.83 23.04 29.04
N ALA A 304 -49.31 22.03 29.78
CA ALA A 304 -49.98 21.21 30.81
C ALA A 304 -51.22 20.38 30.36
N SER A 305 -51.48 19.13 30.74
CA SER A 305 -51.14 18.31 31.92
C SER A 305 -51.79 16.90 31.74
N PRO A 306 -51.75 15.94 32.70
CA PRO A 306 -51.54 14.50 32.44
C PRO A 306 -52.75 13.59 32.75
N LEU A 307 -52.66 12.29 32.43
CA LEU A 307 -53.53 11.23 33.00
C LEU A 307 -52.85 9.83 33.04
N PRO A 308 -53.33 8.89 33.89
CA PRO A 308 -52.50 8.07 34.78
C PRO A 308 -52.71 6.55 34.66
N ALA A 309 -52.09 5.81 35.58
CA ALA A 309 -51.97 4.34 35.62
C ALA A 309 -53.15 3.57 36.26
N LYS A 310 -53.23 2.28 35.87
CA LYS A 310 -53.72 1.05 36.55
C LYS A 310 -55.12 0.44 36.20
N ALA A 311 -55.00 -0.79 35.65
CA ALA A 311 -55.59 -2.08 36.06
C ALA A 311 -57.04 -2.48 35.66
N ARG A 312 -57.18 -3.59 34.90
CA ARG A 312 -57.65 -4.95 35.34
C ARG A 312 -58.10 -5.85 34.16
N GLY A 313 -57.59 -7.08 34.12
CA GLY A 313 -58.39 -8.32 34.05
C GLY A 313 -58.93 -8.91 32.73
N VAL A 314 -58.32 -10.04 32.32
CA VAL A 314 -58.91 -11.27 31.74
C VAL A 314 -59.57 -11.17 30.35
N THR A 315 -59.04 -11.82 29.30
CA THR A 315 -59.42 -13.20 28.94
C THR A 315 -58.31 -13.99 28.23
N ARG A 316 -58.15 -15.25 28.67
CA ARG A 316 -57.41 -16.40 28.08
C ARG A 316 -57.90 -16.64 26.64
N TRP A 317 -57.10 -17.02 25.64
CA TRP A 317 -56.36 -18.27 25.43
C TRP A 317 -55.39 -18.05 24.25
N VAL A 318 -54.06 -18.20 24.40
CA VAL A 318 -53.08 -18.55 23.32
C VAL A 318 -51.72 -18.97 23.93
N THR A 319 -51.39 -18.62 25.17
CA THR A 319 -50.04 -18.80 25.73
C THR A 319 -49.65 -20.23 26.15
N ALA A 320 -50.56 -21.21 26.16
CA ALA A 320 -50.25 -22.56 26.66
C ALA A 320 -49.47 -23.44 25.67
N THR A 321 -49.61 -23.23 24.36
CA THR A 321 -48.99 -24.12 23.35
C THR A 321 -47.51 -23.77 23.11
N VAL A 322 -47.16 -22.49 23.16
CA VAL A 322 -45.78 -22.03 22.93
C VAL A 322 -44.87 -22.40 24.10
N LEU A 323 -45.37 -22.30 25.34
CA LEU A 323 -44.61 -22.66 26.54
C LEU A 323 -44.35 -24.16 26.65
N PHE A 324 -45.25 -25.02 26.16
CA PHE A 324 -45.05 -26.47 26.21
C PHE A 324 -44.01 -26.94 25.18
N VAL A 325 -43.97 -26.34 23.98
CA VAL A 325 -42.96 -26.65 22.96
C VAL A 325 -41.57 -26.16 23.39
N VAL A 326 -41.49 -24.98 23.99
CA VAL A 326 -40.21 -24.44 24.52
C VAL A 326 -39.72 -25.26 25.72
N ALA A 327 -40.62 -25.69 26.60
CA ALA A 327 -40.27 -26.55 27.74
C ALA A 327 -39.89 -27.98 27.31
N ALA A 328 -40.56 -28.54 26.30
CA ALA A 328 -40.24 -29.88 25.78
C ALA A 328 -38.91 -29.91 25.02
N ILE A 329 -38.58 -28.86 24.26
CA ILE A 329 -37.26 -28.71 23.63
C ILE A 329 -36.18 -28.46 24.68
N GLY A 330 -36.46 -27.62 25.69
CA GLY A 330 -35.56 -27.39 26.82
C GLY A 330 -35.25 -28.66 27.61
N ALA A 331 -36.26 -29.50 27.87
CA ALA A 331 -36.09 -30.77 28.59
C ALA A 331 -35.39 -31.85 27.74
N ALA A 332 -35.63 -31.89 26.42
CA ALA A 332 -34.96 -32.82 25.52
C ALA A 332 -33.46 -32.49 25.31
N VAL A 333 -33.09 -31.21 25.40
CA VAL A 333 -31.68 -30.76 25.39
C VAL A 333 -31.00 -31.01 26.74
N TRP A 334 -31.74 -30.93 27.86
CA TRP A 334 -31.18 -31.17 29.20
C TRP A 334 -30.97 -32.66 29.53
N MET A 335 -31.72 -33.57 28.90
CA MET A 335 -31.61 -35.03 29.13
C MET A 335 -30.67 -35.78 28.17
N LYS A 336 -30.08 -35.10 27.17
CA LYS A 336 -28.95 -35.65 26.38
C LYS A 336 -27.66 -35.02 26.87
N GLY A 337 -27.06 -35.64 27.89
CA GLY A 337 -25.69 -35.37 28.33
C GLY A 337 -24.71 -35.48 27.17
N SER A 338 -24.50 -34.36 26.49
CA SER A 338 -23.41 -34.18 25.55
C SER A 338 -22.26 -33.67 26.41
N HIS A 339 -21.35 -34.55 26.81
CA HIS A 339 -20.07 -34.09 27.33
C HIS A 339 -19.49 -33.10 26.30
N PRO A 340 -19.08 -31.88 26.69
CA PRO A 340 -18.42 -30.99 25.74
C PRO A 340 -17.26 -31.75 25.12
N THR A 341 -17.23 -31.84 23.80
CA THR A 341 -16.09 -32.39 23.08
C THR A 341 -14.91 -31.46 23.36
N LEU A 342 -13.99 -31.91 24.21
CA LEU A 342 -12.83 -31.12 24.59
C LEU A 342 -11.93 -30.93 23.37
N ASP A 343 -11.46 -29.70 23.14
CA ASP A 343 -10.51 -29.41 22.08
C ASP A 343 -9.09 -29.78 22.53
N GLU A 344 -8.53 -30.86 21.98
CA GLU A 344 -7.17 -31.33 22.27
C GLU A 344 -6.08 -30.29 21.96
N ARG A 345 -6.39 -29.25 21.16
CA ARG A 345 -5.49 -28.15 20.81
C ARG A 345 -5.65 -26.94 21.73
N LEU A 346 -6.67 -26.88 22.57
CA LEU A 346 -6.90 -25.78 23.49
C LEU A 346 -6.22 -26.06 24.84
N LEU A 347 -5.31 -25.16 25.22
CA LEU A 347 -4.58 -25.15 26.48
C LEU A 347 -5.16 -24.09 27.41
N VAL A 348 -5.44 -24.47 28.66
CA VAL A 348 -5.76 -23.56 29.76
C VAL A 348 -4.62 -23.58 30.76
N ALA A 349 -4.19 -22.43 31.28
CA ALA A 349 -3.17 -22.34 32.32
C ALA A 349 -3.80 -21.90 33.64
N ALA A 350 -3.51 -22.65 34.71
CA ALA A 350 -3.88 -22.25 36.07
C ALA A 350 -2.94 -21.13 36.57
N PRO A 351 -3.42 -20.27 37.48
CA PRO A 351 -2.55 -19.33 38.20
C PRO A 351 -1.38 -20.08 38.86
N PHE A 352 -0.18 -19.54 38.69
CA PHE A 352 1.03 -20.18 39.21
C PHE A 352 1.06 -20.07 40.74
N ARG A 353 1.42 -21.15 41.43
CA ARG A 353 1.66 -21.13 42.87
C ARG A 353 3.02 -20.49 43.14
N VAL A 354 3.04 -19.38 43.87
CA VAL A 354 4.30 -18.68 44.20
C VAL A 354 4.66 -18.93 45.66
N SER A 355 5.70 -19.73 45.85
CA SER A 355 6.36 -19.94 47.14
C SER A 355 7.60 -19.04 47.21
N ALA A 356 7.40 -17.79 47.64
CA ALA A 356 8.44 -16.77 47.71
C ALA A 356 8.53 -16.14 49.10
N ALA A 357 9.75 -15.86 49.56
CA ALA A 357 9.99 -15.07 50.77
C ALA A 357 9.69 -13.57 50.60
N ASP A 358 9.71 -13.07 49.34
CA ASP A 358 9.46 -11.68 48.99
C ASP A 358 8.02 -11.46 48.48
N PRO A 359 7.19 -10.65 49.15
CA PRO A 359 5.85 -10.28 48.69
C PRO A 359 5.82 -9.62 47.31
N ALA A 360 6.92 -8.99 46.87
CA ALA A 360 7.02 -8.32 45.58
C ALA A 360 6.97 -9.28 44.37
N LEU A 361 7.11 -10.59 44.57
CA LEU A 361 7.05 -11.59 43.49
C LEU A 361 5.65 -12.20 43.29
N GLN A 362 4.66 -11.78 44.09
CA GLN A 362 3.29 -12.27 44.01
C GLN A 362 2.58 -11.89 42.69
N TYR A 363 3.04 -10.87 41.97
CA TYR A 363 2.48 -10.50 40.65
C TYR A 363 2.65 -11.60 39.59
N LEU A 364 3.64 -12.50 39.76
CA LEU A 364 3.91 -13.58 38.82
C LEU A 364 2.84 -14.67 38.81
N ARG A 365 1.96 -14.75 39.80
CA ARG A 365 0.90 -15.77 39.86
C ARG A 365 -0.03 -15.73 38.66
N GLU A 366 -0.60 -14.56 38.41
CA GLU A 366 -1.48 -14.29 37.26
C GLU A 366 -0.65 -13.80 36.06
N GLY A 367 0.42 -13.02 36.31
CA GLY A 367 1.27 -12.49 35.23
C GLY A 367 1.90 -13.57 34.36
N MET A 368 2.18 -14.76 34.90
CA MET A 368 2.67 -15.89 34.11
C MET A 368 1.64 -16.45 33.12
N ILE A 369 0.35 -16.33 33.42
CA ILE A 369 -0.71 -16.71 32.48
C ILE A 369 -0.63 -15.80 31.25
N ASP A 370 -0.51 -14.49 31.44
CA ASP A 370 -0.38 -13.54 30.34
C ASP A 370 0.90 -13.77 29.52
N LEU A 371 2.03 -13.96 30.22
CA LEU A 371 3.34 -14.16 29.59
C LEU A 371 3.41 -15.47 28.79
N LEU A 372 2.88 -16.58 29.32
CA LEU A 372 2.88 -17.86 28.62
C LEU A 372 1.80 -17.94 27.55
N SER A 373 0.62 -17.33 27.75
CA SER A 373 -0.44 -17.32 26.71
C SER A 373 0.03 -16.61 25.44
N ALA A 374 0.81 -15.52 25.61
CA ALA A 374 1.42 -14.80 24.50
C ALA A 374 2.47 -15.63 23.74
N ASN A 375 3.18 -16.53 24.42
CA ASN A 375 4.29 -17.29 23.84
C ASN A 375 3.90 -18.69 23.33
N LEU A 376 2.84 -19.31 23.87
CA LEU A 376 2.47 -20.71 23.59
C LEU A 376 1.41 -20.85 22.47
N THR A 377 0.80 -19.76 21.99
CA THR A 377 -0.19 -19.82 20.92
C THR A 377 0.48 -19.97 19.55
N THR A 378 0.16 -21.06 18.83
CA THR A 378 0.72 -21.45 17.53
C THR A 378 -0.38 -21.91 16.56
N SER A 379 -0.02 -22.39 15.36
CA SER A 379 -0.97 -23.00 14.42
C SER A 379 -1.56 -24.32 14.92
N SER A 380 -0.82 -25.05 15.76
CA SER A 380 -1.22 -26.36 16.28
C SER A 380 -1.70 -26.33 17.74
N LEU A 381 -1.42 -25.27 18.49
CA LEU A 381 -1.77 -25.09 19.90
C LEU A 381 -2.43 -23.71 20.12
N ARG A 382 -3.61 -23.67 20.74
CA ARG A 382 -4.33 -22.43 21.09
C ARG A 382 -4.36 -22.30 22.60
N VAL A 383 -4.10 -21.11 23.13
CA VAL A 383 -4.27 -20.84 24.56
C VAL A 383 -5.57 -20.06 24.76
N ALA A 384 -6.34 -20.41 25.79
CA ALA A 384 -7.54 -19.66 26.14
C ALA A 384 -7.19 -18.21 26.52
N PRO A 385 -8.11 -17.24 26.38
CA PRO A 385 -7.84 -15.85 26.75
C PRO A 385 -7.54 -15.70 28.26
N PRO A 386 -6.47 -14.98 28.66
CA PRO A 386 -6.06 -14.87 30.07
C PRO A 386 -7.15 -14.40 31.03
N ARG A 387 -7.91 -13.37 30.66
CA ARG A 387 -9.04 -12.88 31.49
C ARG A 387 -10.09 -13.95 31.73
N THR A 388 -10.45 -14.70 30.69
CA THR A 388 -11.43 -15.79 30.80
C THR A 388 -10.93 -16.91 31.71
N MET A 389 -9.62 -17.21 31.67
CA MET A 389 -9.02 -18.19 32.58
C MET A 389 -9.03 -17.67 34.03
N VAL A 390 -8.55 -16.45 34.28
CA VAL A 390 -8.51 -15.87 35.62
C VAL A 390 -9.90 -15.78 36.24
N GLU A 391 -10.90 -15.34 35.48
CA GLU A 391 -12.30 -15.28 35.93
C GLU A 391 -12.89 -16.67 36.22
N ALA A 392 -12.62 -17.65 35.36
CA ALA A 392 -13.09 -19.01 35.55
C ALA A 392 -12.44 -19.68 36.77
N PHE A 393 -11.14 -19.48 36.98
CA PHE A 393 -10.44 -19.98 38.16
C PHE A 393 -10.95 -19.28 39.44
N ALA A 394 -11.13 -17.96 39.42
CA ALA A 394 -11.67 -17.21 40.55
C ALA A 394 -13.10 -17.66 40.94
N ALA A 395 -13.93 -18.03 39.96
CA ALA A 395 -15.26 -18.58 40.21
C ALA A 395 -15.22 -19.99 40.84
N THR A 396 -14.13 -20.74 40.69
CA THR A 396 -14.01 -22.13 41.14
C THR A 396 -13.25 -22.28 42.48
N THR A 397 -12.34 -21.36 42.80
CA THR A 397 -11.50 -21.40 44.03
C THR A 397 -12.17 -20.88 45.31
N GLY A 398 -13.34 -20.26 45.24
CA GLY A 398 -14.02 -19.72 46.43
C GLY A 398 -13.29 -18.53 47.07
N ALA A 399 -14.01 -17.73 47.87
CA ALA A 399 -13.54 -16.40 48.32
C ALA A 399 -12.33 -16.41 49.29
N ASN A 400 -11.98 -17.57 49.87
CA ASN A 400 -10.94 -17.69 50.91
C ASN A 400 -9.74 -18.58 50.52
N GLU A 401 -9.76 -19.29 49.39
CA GLU A 401 -8.62 -20.08 48.92
C GLU A 401 -7.94 -19.37 47.74
N ARG A 402 -6.61 -19.27 47.80
CA ARG A 402 -5.81 -18.53 46.80
C ARG A 402 -5.26 -19.41 45.67
N ASP A 403 -5.33 -20.74 45.83
CA ASP A 403 -4.80 -21.71 44.86
C ASP A 403 -5.84 -22.80 44.58
N ALA A 404 -6.11 -23.06 43.30
CA ALA A 404 -6.97 -24.17 42.90
C ALA A 404 -6.32 -25.51 43.26
N THR A 405 -7.11 -26.42 43.81
CA THR A 405 -6.77 -27.84 43.85
C THR A 405 -6.70 -28.39 42.42
N GLU A 406 -5.95 -29.48 42.23
CA GLU A 406 -5.82 -30.10 40.90
C GLU A 406 -7.18 -30.52 40.34
N THR A 407 -8.09 -31.01 41.20
CA THR A 407 -9.46 -31.34 40.84
C THR A 407 -10.25 -30.14 40.35
N GLN A 408 -10.18 -29.00 41.06
CA GLN A 408 -10.82 -27.75 40.63
C GLN A 408 -10.24 -27.25 39.30
N ALA A 409 -8.91 -27.32 39.12
CA ALA A 409 -8.27 -26.88 37.89
C ALA A 409 -8.68 -27.72 36.66
N ILE A 410 -8.84 -29.03 36.84
CA ILE A 410 -9.35 -29.95 35.80
C ILE A 410 -10.81 -29.61 35.47
N GLU A 411 -11.64 -29.32 36.46
CA GLU A 411 -13.05 -28.94 36.27
C GLU A 411 -13.19 -27.60 35.55
N THR A 412 -12.36 -26.60 35.90
CA THR A 412 -12.29 -25.31 35.19
C THR A 412 -11.86 -25.51 33.74
N ALA A 413 -10.84 -26.33 33.47
CA ALA A 413 -10.40 -26.61 32.10
C ALA A 413 -11.50 -27.30 31.26
N ARG A 414 -12.26 -28.24 31.85
CA ARG A 414 -13.41 -28.88 31.20
C ARG A 414 -14.53 -27.89 30.91
N THR A 415 -14.80 -26.98 31.83
CA THR A 415 -15.81 -25.91 31.65
C THR A 415 -15.44 -24.97 30.51
N LEU A 416 -14.14 -24.70 30.34
CA LEU A 416 -13.61 -23.91 29.22
C LEU A 416 -13.43 -24.71 27.92
N GLY A 417 -13.79 -26.00 27.90
CA GLY A 417 -13.68 -26.87 26.72
C GLY A 417 -12.25 -27.26 26.33
N ALA A 418 -11.28 -27.11 27.23
CA ALA A 418 -9.86 -27.34 26.96
C ALA A 418 -9.46 -28.80 27.16
N GLY A 419 -8.76 -29.36 26.17
CA GLY A 419 -8.19 -30.71 26.26
C GLY A 419 -6.85 -30.77 26.99
N ARG A 420 -6.20 -29.62 27.26
CA ARG A 420 -4.93 -29.54 27.98
C ARG A 420 -4.96 -28.50 29.10
N LEU A 421 -4.30 -28.80 30.22
CA LEU A 421 -4.18 -27.93 31.39
C LEU A 421 -2.70 -27.75 31.78
N LEU A 422 -2.26 -26.51 31.96
CA LEU A 422 -0.93 -26.16 32.43
C LEU A 422 -0.96 -25.83 33.93
N LEU A 423 -0.15 -26.53 34.73
CA LEU A 423 0.03 -26.28 36.15
C LEU A 423 1.46 -25.82 36.40
N GLY A 424 1.63 -24.76 37.19
CA GLY A 424 2.92 -24.13 37.41
C GLY A 424 3.19 -23.76 38.86
N ASP A 425 4.41 -24.01 39.31
CA ASP A 425 4.95 -23.62 40.61
C ASP A 425 6.20 -22.76 40.42
N ILE A 426 6.31 -21.70 41.22
CA ILE A 426 7.46 -20.80 41.27
C ILE A 426 8.02 -20.83 42.68
N VAL A 427 9.29 -21.22 42.80
CA VAL A 427 10.04 -21.15 44.06
C VAL A 427 11.08 -20.05 43.92
N ALA A 428 11.04 -19.08 44.83
CA ALA A 428 11.94 -17.92 44.82
C ALA A 428 12.84 -17.90 46.05
N THR A 429 14.14 -17.71 45.81
CA THR A 429 15.15 -17.35 46.81
C THR A 429 15.61 -15.90 46.57
N PRO A 430 16.40 -15.28 47.46
CA PRO A 430 16.88 -13.91 47.25
C PRO A 430 17.72 -13.68 45.99
N LYS A 431 18.24 -14.74 45.34
CA LYS A 431 19.12 -14.64 44.16
C LYS A 431 18.67 -15.49 42.96
N GLU A 432 17.83 -16.50 43.16
CA GLU A 432 17.38 -17.40 42.10
C GLU A 432 15.87 -17.66 42.11
N LEU A 433 15.31 -17.81 40.90
CA LEU A 433 13.97 -18.29 40.62
C LEU A 433 14.04 -19.66 39.97
N THR A 434 13.17 -20.57 40.42
CA THR A 434 12.95 -21.87 39.77
C THR A 434 11.48 -21.97 39.37
N PHE A 435 11.25 -22.14 38.07
CA PHE A 435 9.94 -22.45 37.50
C PHE A 435 9.83 -23.96 37.32
N THR A 436 8.75 -24.55 37.81
CA THR A 436 8.39 -25.95 37.56
C THR A 436 7.00 -25.97 36.93
N VAL A 437 6.86 -26.60 35.76
CA VAL A 437 5.58 -26.66 35.03
C VAL A 437 5.28 -28.09 34.60
N ARG A 438 4.01 -28.45 34.63
CA ARG A 438 3.48 -29.73 34.14
C ARG A 438 2.27 -29.48 33.24
N VAL A 439 2.13 -30.30 32.21
CA VAL A 439 0.98 -30.28 31.30
C VAL A 439 0.14 -31.53 31.56
N LEU A 440 -1.13 -31.35 31.85
CA LEU A 440 -2.11 -32.41 31.99
C LEU A 440 -2.93 -32.55 30.70
N ASP A 441 -3.04 -33.77 30.19
CA ASP A 441 -4.03 -34.13 29.18
C ASP A 441 -5.38 -34.37 29.88
N VAL A 442 -6.31 -33.44 29.72
CA VAL A 442 -7.62 -33.45 30.39
C VAL A 442 -8.54 -34.54 29.82
N VAL A 443 -8.26 -34.99 28.59
CA VAL A 443 -9.00 -36.05 27.89
C VAL A 443 -8.55 -37.42 28.39
N ARG A 444 -7.23 -37.64 28.48
CA ARG A 444 -6.62 -38.94 28.84
C ARG A 444 -6.32 -39.10 30.33
N GLY A 445 -6.35 -38.01 31.10
CA GLY A 445 -6.01 -38.00 32.53
C GLY A 445 -4.53 -38.24 32.81
N THR A 446 -3.65 -38.06 31.82
CA THR A 446 -2.20 -38.27 31.93
C THR A 446 -1.47 -36.96 32.13
N SER A 447 -0.38 -36.95 32.91
CA SER A 447 0.50 -35.79 33.10
C SER A 447 1.81 -35.97 32.36
N SER A 448 2.34 -34.88 31.82
CA SER A 448 3.74 -34.79 31.41
C SER A 448 4.70 -34.92 32.61
N ASP A 449 5.95 -35.19 32.28
CA ASP A 449 7.07 -34.93 33.18
C ASP A 449 7.15 -33.43 33.52
N ALA A 450 7.73 -33.12 34.68
CA ALA A 450 7.88 -31.74 35.12
C ALA A 450 9.03 -31.05 34.37
N ILE A 451 8.69 -29.99 33.64
CA ILE A 451 9.67 -29.10 33.02
C ILE A 451 10.17 -28.14 34.09
N ARG A 452 11.50 -28.11 34.31
CA ARG A 452 12.13 -27.23 35.28
C ARG A 452 13.13 -26.27 34.61
N VAL A 453 13.00 -24.98 34.91
CA VAL A 453 13.89 -23.92 34.42
C VAL A 453 14.31 -23.04 35.59
N ASN A 454 15.61 -22.82 35.78
CA ASN A 454 16.16 -22.00 36.85
C ASN A 454 17.07 -20.87 36.34
N GLY A 455 17.19 -19.81 37.12
CA GLY A 455 18.18 -18.74 36.92
C GLY A 455 17.94 -17.53 37.82
N SER A 456 18.65 -16.44 37.53
CA SER A 456 18.63 -15.24 38.38
C SER A 456 17.26 -14.56 38.43
N VAL A 457 16.93 -13.99 39.60
CA VAL A 457 15.71 -13.17 39.82
C VAL A 457 15.67 -11.98 38.85
N ASP A 458 16.82 -11.44 38.44
CA ASP A 458 16.91 -10.32 37.49
C ASP A 458 16.64 -10.73 36.03
N SER A 459 16.47 -12.02 35.76
CA SER A 459 16.36 -12.60 34.41
C SER A 459 15.02 -13.29 34.15
N VAL A 460 13.94 -12.84 34.79
CA VAL A 460 12.58 -13.42 34.64
C VAL A 460 12.19 -13.63 33.18
N ALA A 461 12.43 -12.64 32.30
CA ALA A 461 12.10 -12.73 30.88
C ALA A 461 12.83 -13.89 30.17
N GLN A 462 14.12 -14.08 30.43
CA GLN A 462 14.90 -15.18 29.84
C GLN A 462 14.44 -16.56 30.35
N LEU A 463 13.98 -16.63 31.60
CA LEU A 463 13.44 -17.86 32.18
C LEU A 463 12.08 -18.21 31.59
N VAL A 464 11.22 -17.22 31.36
CA VAL A 464 9.94 -17.37 30.65
C VAL A 464 10.16 -17.86 29.23
N ASP A 465 11.17 -17.34 28.52
CA ASP A 465 11.49 -17.75 27.15
C ASP A 465 11.98 -19.21 27.09
N LYS A 466 12.89 -19.60 27.98
CA LYS A 466 13.36 -20.99 28.13
C LYS A 466 12.20 -21.94 28.46
N LEU A 467 11.31 -21.51 29.34
CA LEU A 467 10.15 -22.30 29.78
C LEU A 467 9.13 -22.45 28.65
N SER A 468 8.86 -21.37 27.90
CA SER A 468 7.94 -21.38 26.76
C SER A 468 8.44 -22.30 25.65
N LEU A 469 9.74 -22.25 25.35
CA LEU A 469 10.37 -23.13 24.36
C LEU A 469 10.31 -24.59 24.78
N ALA A 470 10.57 -24.90 26.05
CA ALA A 470 10.48 -26.26 26.58
C ALA A 470 9.04 -26.81 26.48
N ILE A 471 8.03 -26.01 26.85
CA ILE A 471 6.61 -26.39 26.76
C ILE A 471 6.20 -26.60 25.29
N LEU A 472 6.60 -25.70 24.37
CA LEU A 472 6.29 -25.86 22.94
C LEU A 472 6.98 -27.09 22.32
N SER A 473 8.19 -27.41 22.76
CA SER A 473 8.93 -28.58 22.26
C SER A 473 8.21 -29.89 22.59
N GLU A 474 7.48 -29.91 23.70
CA GLU A 474 6.65 -31.04 24.11
C GLU A 474 5.27 -31.02 23.44
N LEU A 475 4.61 -29.86 23.40
CA LEU A 475 3.20 -29.75 23.01
C LEU A 475 2.95 -29.50 21.52
N ALA A 476 3.92 -28.94 20.80
CA ALA A 476 3.84 -28.54 19.40
C ALA A 476 5.17 -28.75 18.65
N PRO A 477 5.72 -29.99 18.64
CA PRO A 477 7.06 -30.27 18.14
C PRO A 477 7.24 -29.94 16.64
N ASP A 478 6.20 -30.01 15.83
CA ASP A 478 6.26 -29.68 14.39
C ASP A 478 6.34 -28.17 14.13
N ASP A 479 5.72 -27.35 14.99
CA ASP A 479 5.83 -25.89 14.92
C ASP A 479 7.21 -25.45 15.42
N VAL A 480 7.75 -26.09 16.47
CA VAL A 480 9.14 -25.89 16.91
C VAL A 480 10.15 -26.39 15.88
N LYS A 481 9.88 -27.46 15.12
CA LYS A 481 10.76 -27.90 14.01
C LYS A 481 10.74 -26.94 12.82
N ARG A 482 9.61 -26.27 12.54
CA ARG A 482 9.53 -25.17 11.55
C ARG A 482 10.22 -23.89 12.02
N VAL A 483 10.33 -23.69 13.33
CA VAL A 483 10.98 -22.53 13.98
C VAL A 483 12.43 -22.82 14.43
N GLY A 484 12.84 -24.09 14.52
CA GLY A 484 14.11 -24.52 15.09
C GLY A 484 15.34 -24.20 14.24
N SER A 485 15.13 -23.70 13.03
CA SER A 485 16.16 -23.15 12.14
C SER A 485 16.11 -21.62 12.04
N VAL A 486 15.29 -20.95 12.86
CA VAL A 486 15.10 -19.51 12.75
C VAL A 486 16.30 -18.85 13.41
N GLY A 487 17.21 -18.35 12.59
CA GLY A 487 18.46 -17.71 12.98
C GLY A 487 18.32 -16.39 13.76
N THR A 488 17.32 -16.26 14.65
CA THR A 488 17.16 -15.21 15.66
C THR A 488 16.93 -15.81 17.04
N THR A 489 17.47 -15.17 18.08
CA THR A 489 17.17 -15.46 19.49
C THR A 489 16.20 -14.44 20.08
N SER A 490 15.71 -13.49 19.28
CA SER A 490 14.81 -12.42 19.72
C SER A 490 13.36 -12.84 19.53
N VAL A 491 12.62 -12.98 20.63
CA VAL A 491 11.17 -13.30 20.60
C VAL A 491 10.38 -12.19 19.92
N VAL A 492 10.77 -10.93 20.12
CA VAL A 492 10.16 -9.79 19.42
C VAL A 492 10.37 -9.92 17.91
N ALA A 493 11.59 -10.27 17.48
CA ALA A 493 11.89 -10.47 16.07
C ALA A 493 11.08 -11.63 15.48
N LEU A 494 11.06 -12.77 16.16
CA LEU A 494 10.30 -13.96 15.74
C LEU A 494 8.80 -13.68 15.64
N ARG A 495 8.20 -13.03 16.66
CA ARG A 495 6.78 -12.67 16.65
C ARG A 495 6.44 -11.75 15.48
N SER A 496 7.23 -10.69 15.28
CA SER A 496 7.03 -9.76 14.17
C SER A 496 7.23 -10.41 12.80
N TYR A 497 8.14 -11.38 12.70
CA TYR A 497 8.31 -12.18 11.48
C TYR A 497 7.09 -13.07 11.20
N LEU A 498 6.55 -13.75 12.22
CA LEU A 498 5.36 -14.60 12.06
C LEU A 498 4.11 -13.78 11.73
N GLU A 499 3.96 -12.61 12.35
CA GLU A 499 2.93 -11.63 12.00
C GLU A 499 3.06 -11.19 10.54
N GLY A 500 4.27 -10.83 10.11
CA GLY A 500 4.57 -10.46 8.73
C GLY A 500 4.27 -11.57 7.74
N LEU A 501 4.56 -12.83 8.09
CA LEU A 501 4.26 -14.00 7.25
C LEU A 501 2.76 -14.27 7.14
N ALA A 502 2.00 -14.14 8.23
CA ALA A 502 0.54 -14.27 8.21
C ALA A 502 -0.10 -13.18 7.33
N MET A 503 0.38 -11.95 7.43
CA MET A 503 -0.04 -10.83 6.57
C MET A 503 0.34 -11.08 5.11
N LEU A 504 1.56 -11.58 4.83
CA LEU A 504 2.03 -11.88 3.48
C LEU A 504 1.12 -12.88 2.78
N ARG A 505 0.78 -13.98 3.45
CA ARG A 505 -0.14 -15.01 2.94
C ARG A 505 -1.47 -14.39 2.52
N ARG A 506 -2.05 -13.55 3.38
CA ARG A 506 -3.31 -12.84 3.12
C ARG A 506 -3.19 -11.69 2.11
N ALA A 507 -2.09 -11.59 1.37
CA ALA A 507 -1.79 -10.50 0.42
C ALA A 507 -1.84 -9.10 1.08
N GLN A 508 -1.53 -9.01 2.38
CA GLN A 508 -1.44 -7.76 3.12
C GLN A 508 -0.03 -7.19 3.06
N HIS A 509 0.47 -6.94 1.85
CA HIS A 509 1.87 -6.64 1.56
C HIS A 509 2.43 -5.40 2.27
N ILE A 510 1.64 -4.33 2.44
CA ILE A 510 2.06 -3.11 3.17
C ILE A 510 2.29 -3.41 4.65
N GLU A 511 1.31 -4.03 5.32
CA GLU A 511 1.42 -4.40 6.74
C GLU A 511 2.49 -5.45 6.97
N SER A 512 2.60 -6.42 6.06
CA SER A 512 3.66 -7.42 6.05
C SER A 512 5.05 -6.79 5.97
N THR A 513 5.24 -5.77 5.12
CA THR A 513 6.51 -5.01 5.01
C THR A 513 6.87 -4.36 6.35
N LYS A 514 5.90 -3.71 7.02
CA LYS A 514 6.11 -3.08 8.34
C LYS A 514 6.48 -4.13 9.40
N ALA A 515 5.79 -5.26 9.42
CA ALA A 515 6.05 -6.33 10.37
C ALA A 515 7.45 -6.94 10.19
N PHE A 516 7.90 -7.16 8.95
CA PHE A 516 9.27 -7.62 8.69
C PHE A 516 10.34 -6.58 9.04
N LEU A 517 10.07 -5.28 8.85
CA LEU A 517 10.96 -4.22 9.32
C LEU A 517 11.12 -4.25 10.85
N ARG A 518 10.02 -4.38 11.60
CA ARG A 518 10.07 -4.56 13.06
C ARG A 518 10.87 -5.80 13.45
N ALA A 519 10.75 -6.89 12.71
CA ALA A 519 11.53 -8.10 12.95
C ALA A 519 13.04 -7.87 12.76
N ILE A 520 13.42 -7.15 11.72
CA ILE A 520 14.81 -6.78 11.41
C ILE A 520 15.35 -5.75 12.42
N GLU A 521 14.54 -4.80 12.88
CA GLU A 521 14.94 -3.84 13.92
C GLU A 521 15.22 -4.54 15.25
N ALA A 522 14.40 -5.55 15.59
CA ALA A 522 14.59 -6.37 16.79
C ALA A 522 15.76 -7.38 16.67
N ASP A 523 16.11 -7.80 15.47
CA ASP A 523 17.34 -8.55 15.18
C ASP A 523 17.84 -8.25 13.75
N THR A 524 18.87 -7.40 13.67
CA THR A 524 19.43 -6.95 12.38
C THR A 524 20.12 -8.06 11.59
N THR A 525 20.34 -9.23 12.20
CA THR A 525 20.94 -10.41 11.57
C THR A 525 19.90 -11.42 11.08
N PHE A 526 18.61 -11.11 11.22
CA PHE A 526 17.52 -12.05 10.95
C PHE A 526 17.25 -12.22 9.44
N ALA A 527 18.04 -13.08 8.81
CA ALA A 527 18.03 -13.30 7.36
C ALA A 527 16.65 -13.70 6.79
N LEU A 528 15.86 -14.50 7.51
CA LEU A 528 14.50 -14.88 7.09
C LEU A 528 13.56 -13.69 7.03
N ALA A 529 13.66 -12.75 7.97
CA ALA A 529 12.90 -11.50 7.90
C ALA A 529 13.36 -10.63 6.72
N GLY A 530 14.64 -10.70 6.33
CA GLY A 530 15.13 -10.10 5.08
C GLY A 530 14.46 -10.68 3.83
N ILE A 531 14.31 -12.01 3.75
CA ILE A 531 13.57 -12.69 2.67
C ILE A 531 12.10 -12.24 2.67
N GLY A 532 11.45 -12.24 3.84
CA GLY A 532 10.07 -11.78 3.98
C GLY A 532 9.88 -10.33 3.55
N LEU A 533 10.78 -9.44 3.98
CA LEU A 533 10.79 -8.02 3.58
C LEU A 533 10.90 -7.87 2.07
N ARG A 534 11.81 -8.62 1.42
CA ARG A 534 11.95 -8.63 -0.04
C ARG A 534 10.64 -9.00 -0.73
N LEU A 535 10.04 -10.11 -0.32
CA LEU A 535 8.80 -10.64 -0.90
C LEU A 535 7.62 -9.68 -0.68
N ALA A 536 7.48 -9.09 0.51
CA ALA A 536 6.39 -8.18 0.79
C ALA A 536 6.56 -6.84 0.07
N ALA A 537 7.78 -6.29 0.05
CA ALA A 537 8.07 -4.99 -0.56
C ALA A 537 7.98 -5.02 -2.10
N SER A 538 8.32 -6.15 -2.74
CA SER A 538 8.23 -6.27 -4.20
C SER A 538 6.79 -6.10 -4.69
N TRP A 539 5.82 -6.66 -3.96
CA TRP A 539 4.39 -6.50 -4.25
C TRP A 539 3.85 -5.08 -4.05
N ASN A 540 4.51 -4.28 -3.21
CA ASN A 540 4.17 -2.86 -3.00
C ASN A 540 4.87 -1.93 -4.00
N GLY A 541 5.69 -2.45 -4.92
CA GLY A 541 6.55 -1.65 -5.80
C GLY A 541 7.66 -0.89 -5.05
N ASN A 542 7.93 -1.22 -3.77
CA ASN A 542 8.94 -0.54 -2.97
C ASN A 542 10.33 -1.16 -3.21
N GLN A 543 11.01 -0.66 -4.24
CA GLN A 543 12.31 -1.18 -4.66
C GLN A 543 13.42 -0.99 -3.60
N GLU A 544 13.37 0.09 -2.82
CA GLU A 544 14.32 0.36 -1.75
C GLU A 544 14.25 -0.74 -0.68
N MET A 545 13.04 -1.03 -0.18
CA MET A 545 12.84 -2.06 0.83
C MET A 545 13.09 -3.47 0.27
N THR A 546 12.79 -3.69 -1.00
CA THR A 546 13.14 -4.94 -1.70
C THR A 546 14.66 -5.15 -1.71
N THR A 547 15.43 -4.10 -2.01
CA THR A 547 16.89 -4.12 -2.01
C THR A 547 17.43 -4.32 -0.60
N ARG A 548 16.92 -3.56 0.38
CA ARG A 548 17.31 -3.69 1.79
C ARG A 548 17.08 -5.10 2.34
N GLY A 549 15.91 -5.70 2.09
CA GLY A 549 15.61 -7.08 2.49
C GLY A 549 16.56 -8.09 1.84
N THR A 550 16.88 -7.87 0.56
CA THR A 550 17.84 -8.69 -0.20
C THR A 550 19.24 -8.63 0.40
N ASP A 551 19.74 -7.43 0.68
CA ASP A 551 21.09 -7.21 1.21
C ASP A 551 21.25 -7.85 2.59
N ILE A 552 20.23 -7.73 3.46
CA ILE A 552 20.21 -8.37 4.78
C ILE A 552 20.21 -9.89 4.65
N ALA A 553 19.29 -10.44 3.84
CA ALA A 553 19.20 -11.87 3.64
C ALA A 553 20.49 -12.45 3.07
N TRP A 554 21.12 -11.75 2.11
CA TRP A 554 22.38 -12.17 1.50
C TRP A 554 23.57 -12.09 2.44
N ARG A 555 23.69 -10.98 3.19
CA ARG A 555 24.77 -10.78 4.17
C ARG A 555 24.76 -11.87 5.23
N TYR A 556 23.59 -12.27 5.72
CA TYR A 556 23.43 -13.25 6.80
C TYR A 556 22.95 -14.63 6.32
N ARG A 557 23.11 -14.94 5.02
CA ARG A 557 22.62 -16.19 4.39
C ARG A 557 23.13 -17.48 5.02
N THR A 558 24.30 -17.46 5.67
CA THR A 558 24.86 -18.62 6.37
C THR A 558 24.03 -19.04 7.59
N ARG A 559 23.15 -18.16 8.08
CA ARG A 559 22.17 -18.44 9.15
C ARG A 559 20.87 -19.06 8.64
N LEU A 560 20.69 -19.16 7.32
CA LEU A 560 19.52 -19.77 6.69
C LEU A 560 19.69 -21.28 6.58
N SER A 561 18.59 -22.02 6.70
CA SER A 561 18.57 -23.46 6.37
C SER A 561 18.91 -23.69 4.89
N GLY A 562 19.31 -24.90 4.51
CA GLY A 562 19.58 -25.23 3.10
C GLY A 562 18.38 -24.94 2.18
N GLY A 563 17.15 -25.18 2.66
CA GLY A 563 15.92 -24.84 1.93
C GLY A 563 15.71 -23.33 1.77
N ASP A 564 16.04 -22.54 2.79
CA ASP A 564 15.87 -21.08 2.75
C ASP A 564 17.01 -20.39 1.99
N GLN A 565 18.21 -20.98 1.94
CA GLN A 565 19.28 -20.57 1.03
C GLN A 565 18.90 -20.84 -0.43
N ALA A 566 18.25 -21.97 -0.71
CA ALA A 566 17.73 -22.27 -2.04
C ALA A 566 16.60 -21.29 -2.43
N LEU A 567 15.71 -20.94 -1.50
CA LEU A 567 14.71 -19.89 -1.69
C LEU A 567 15.37 -18.53 -1.99
N LEU A 568 16.37 -18.12 -1.20
CA LEU A 568 17.10 -16.88 -1.43
C LEU A 568 17.76 -16.88 -2.81
N THR A 569 18.39 -17.99 -3.21
CA THR A 569 19.02 -18.15 -4.53
C THR A 569 17.98 -18.06 -5.65
N ALA A 570 16.82 -18.71 -5.52
CA ALA A 570 15.72 -18.57 -6.46
C ALA A 570 15.23 -17.11 -6.55
N LEU A 571 15.22 -16.38 -5.43
CA LEU A 571 14.79 -14.98 -5.35
C LEU A 571 15.79 -13.97 -5.91
N VAL A 572 17.10 -14.14 -5.70
CA VAL A 572 18.13 -13.15 -6.11
C VAL A 572 18.97 -13.59 -7.31
N GLY A 573 19.03 -14.90 -7.57
CA GLY A 573 19.74 -15.53 -8.67
C GLY A 573 21.11 -16.03 -8.24
N SER A 574 21.56 -17.12 -8.85
CA SER A 574 22.82 -17.80 -8.51
C SER A 574 24.09 -16.96 -8.72
N ARG A 575 24.03 -15.86 -9.47
CA ARG A 575 25.17 -14.97 -9.71
C ARG A 575 25.21 -13.73 -8.80
N TYR A 576 24.21 -13.54 -7.94
CA TYR A 576 24.14 -12.35 -7.08
C TYR A 576 25.44 -12.16 -6.27
N PRO A 577 25.99 -10.93 -6.15
CA PRO A 577 25.37 -9.64 -6.53
C PRO A 577 25.49 -9.28 -8.01
N ASP A 578 26.15 -10.10 -8.82
CA ASP A 578 26.13 -9.93 -10.27
C ASP A 578 24.76 -10.31 -10.85
N ILE A 579 24.47 -9.74 -12.02
CA ILE A 579 23.20 -9.95 -12.72
C ILE A 579 23.09 -11.42 -13.14
N THR A 580 22.00 -12.07 -12.72
CA THR A 580 21.66 -13.43 -13.16
C THR A 580 20.74 -13.35 -14.39
N PRO A 581 21.13 -13.91 -15.55
CA PRO A 581 20.28 -13.93 -16.73
C PRO A 581 18.92 -14.58 -16.48
N THR A 582 17.86 -14.09 -17.13
CA THR A 582 16.48 -14.61 -16.96
C THR A 582 16.34 -16.12 -17.18
N VAL A 583 17.01 -16.69 -18.18
CA VAL A 583 16.98 -18.15 -18.42
C VAL A 583 17.54 -18.90 -17.21
N GLN A 584 18.72 -18.50 -16.74
CA GLN A 584 19.39 -19.10 -15.59
C GLN A 584 18.58 -18.88 -14.30
N LYS A 585 17.89 -17.74 -14.19
CA LYS A 585 16.99 -17.42 -13.09
C LYS A 585 15.80 -18.40 -13.04
N LEU A 586 15.20 -18.70 -14.19
CA LEU A 586 14.13 -19.69 -14.29
C LEU A 586 14.65 -21.09 -13.91
N ASP A 587 15.88 -21.44 -14.29
CA ASP A 587 16.52 -22.70 -13.87
C ASP A 587 16.78 -22.76 -12.36
N ASP A 588 17.20 -21.65 -11.74
CA ASP A 588 17.37 -21.55 -10.28
C ASP A 588 16.03 -21.78 -9.56
N VAL A 589 14.93 -21.22 -10.08
CA VAL A 589 13.58 -21.43 -9.53
C VAL A 589 13.11 -22.88 -9.74
N ARG A 590 13.33 -23.48 -10.92
CA ARG A 590 13.03 -24.91 -11.17
C ARG A 590 13.81 -25.82 -10.22
N ARG A 591 15.08 -25.52 -9.95
CA ARG A 591 15.88 -26.22 -8.93
C ARG A 591 15.29 -26.08 -7.54
N TYR A 592 14.81 -24.89 -7.15
CA TYR A 592 14.15 -24.71 -5.86
C TYR A 592 12.86 -25.53 -5.74
N VAL A 593 12.04 -25.60 -6.79
CA VAL A 593 10.86 -26.48 -6.82
C VAL A 593 11.24 -27.95 -6.66
N ALA A 594 12.32 -28.41 -7.29
CA ALA A 594 12.80 -29.79 -7.13
C ALA A 594 13.30 -30.08 -5.71
N LEU A 595 13.90 -29.10 -5.04
CA LEU A 595 14.41 -29.22 -3.66
C LEU A 595 13.30 -29.12 -2.60
N ALA A 596 12.25 -28.35 -2.87
CA ALA A 596 11.17 -28.09 -1.92
C ALA A 596 9.77 -28.18 -2.55
N PRO A 597 9.40 -29.31 -3.18
CA PRO A 597 8.12 -29.46 -3.90
C PRO A 597 6.87 -29.38 -3.01
N GLN A 598 7.04 -29.46 -1.69
CA GLN A 598 6.01 -29.34 -0.67
C GLN A 598 5.78 -27.90 -0.18
N ARG A 599 6.60 -26.93 -0.61
CA ARG A 599 6.44 -25.51 -0.23
C ARG A 599 5.62 -24.76 -1.27
N ALA A 600 4.56 -24.07 -0.84
CA ALA A 600 3.73 -23.25 -1.71
C ALA A 600 4.54 -22.12 -2.38
N GLU A 601 5.51 -21.55 -1.67
CA GLU A 601 6.40 -20.50 -2.15
C GLU A 601 7.21 -20.94 -3.38
N ALA A 602 7.62 -22.20 -3.44
CA ALA A 602 8.40 -22.72 -4.56
C ALA A 602 7.57 -22.72 -5.86
N TRP A 603 6.34 -23.22 -5.77
CA TRP A 603 5.42 -23.25 -6.89
C TRP A 603 4.91 -21.86 -7.28
N TYR A 604 4.68 -20.98 -6.29
CA TYR A 604 4.37 -19.59 -6.57
C TYR A 604 5.50 -18.91 -7.37
N LEU A 605 6.76 -19.04 -6.92
CA LEU A 605 7.90 -18.43 -7.62
C LEU A 605 8.08 -18.99 -9.02
N LEU A 606 7.83 -20.28 -9.24
CA LEU A 606 7.85 -20.86 -10.58
C LEU A 606 6.74 -20.29 -11.46
N GLY A 607 5.52 -20.21 -10.93
CA GLY A 607 4.39 -19.62 -11.64
C GLY A 607 4.65 -18.17 -12.00
N ASP A 608 5.15 -17.38 -11.05
CA ASP A 608 5.48 -15.97 -11.21
C ASP A 608 6.61 -15.76 -12.24
N ALA A 609 7.70 -16.52 -12.12
CA ALA A 609 8.82 -16.46 -13.05
C ALA A 609 8.43 -16.88 -14.48
N LEU A 610 7.58 -17.89 -14.64
CA LEU A 610 7.09 -18.28 -15.95
C LEU A 610 6.12 -17.24 -16.53
N PHE A 611 5.17 -16.76 -15.71
CA PHE A 611 4.17 -15.79 -16.12
C PHE A 611 4.81 -14.51 -16.64
N HIS A 612 5.81 -13.98 -15.92
CA HIS A 612 6.50 -12.75 -16.33
C HIS A 612 7.61 -13.00 -17.34
N TYR A 613 8.35 -14.12 -17.25
CA TYR A 613 9.63 -14.26 -17.95
C TYR A 613 9.76 -15.48 -18.87
N GLY A 614 8.77 -16.38 -18.89
CA GLY A 614 8.83 -17.62 -19.66
C GLY A 614 9.11 -17.38 -21.15
N HIS A 615 8.46 -16.39 -21.75
CA HIS A 615 8.67 -16.07 -23.17
C HIS A 615 10.08 -15.54 -23.47
N ILE A 616 10.65 -14.74 -22.57
CA ILE A 616 12.03 -14.23 -22.68
C ILE A 616 13.02 -15.37 -22.55
N ALA A 617 12.72 -16.30 -21.62
CA ALA A 617 13.50 -17.51 -21.44
C ALA A 617 13.37 -18.52 -22.60
N GLY A 618 12.58 -18.21 -23.63
CA GLY A 618 12.40 -19.05 -24.82
C GLY A 618 11.42 -20.21 -24.62
N VAL A 619 10.62 -20.19 -23.55
CA VAL A 619 9.52 -21.14 -23.34
C VAL A 619 8.39 -20.83 -24.33
N SER A 620 7.85 -21.86 -24.99
CA SER A 620 6.75 -21.68 -25.95
C SER A 620 5.50 -21.13 -25.27
N GLU A 621 4.70 -20.36 -26.00
CA GLU A 621 3.56 -19.63 -25.41
C GLU A 621 2.52 -20.54 -24.76
N ASP A 622 2.17 -21.64 -25.44
CA ASP A 622 1.25 -22.65 -24.90
C ASP A 622 1.79 -23.30 -23.63
N SER A 623 3.12 -23.41 -23.50
CA SER A 623 3.78 -23.99 -22.33
C SER A 623 3.87 -22.98 -21.18
N VAL A 624 4.11 -21.69 -21.46
CA VAL A 624 4.17 -20.65 -20.43
C VAL A 624 2.86 -20.57 -19.65
N ASP A 625 1.72 -20.45 -20.35
CA ASP A 625 0.42 -20.35 -19.69
C ASP A 625 0.09 -21.62 -18.90
N ALA A 626 0.26 -22.78 -19.53
CA ALA A 626 -0.09 -24.06 -18.93
C ALA A 626 0.81 -24.37 -17.72
N GLU A 627 2.12 -24.13 -17.82
CA GLU A 627 3.06 -24.34 -16.71
C GLU A 627 2.83 -23.32 -15.58
N SER A 628 2.62 -22.03 -15.89
CA SER A 628 2.34 -20.99 -14.90
C SER A 628 1.05 -21.31 -14.14
N ARG A 629 -0.02 -21.65 -14.87
CA ARG A 629 -1.32 -22.03 -14.29
C ARG A 629 -1.17 -23.24 -13.37
N ARG A 630 -0.49 -24.29 -13.82
CA ARG A 630 -0.23 -25.49 -12.99
C ARG A 630 0.53 -25.14 -11.71
N ALA A 631 1.53 -24.28 -11.82
CA ALA A 631 2.34 -23.87 -10.67
C ALA A 631 1.53 -23.06 -9.64
N PHE A 632 0.76 -22.06 -10.08
CA PHE A 632 -0.10 -21.30 -9.17
C PHE A 632 -1.22 -22.14 -8.53
N VAL A 633 -1.88 -23.01 -9.30
CA VAL A 633 -2.86 -23.96 -8.75
C VAL A 633 -2.21 -24.85 -7.69
N ARG A 634 -1.01 -25.38 -7.99
CA ARG A 634 -0.27 -26.22 -7.03
C ARG A 634 0.11 -25.46 -5.76
N ALA A 635 0.49 -24.18 -5.87
CA ALA A 635 0.76 -23.33 -4.72
C ALA A 635 -0.49 -23.19 -3.81
N LEU A 636 -1.65 -22.92 -4.40
CA LEU A 636 -2.93 -22.81 -3.66
C LEU A 636 -3.43 -24.14 -3.10
N ASP A 637 -3.14 -25.26 -3.75
CA ASP A 637 -3.47 -26.59 -3.25
C ASP A 637 -2.59 -26.99 -2.05
N LEU A 638 -1.36 -26.48 -1.98
CA LEU A 638 -0.43 -26.68 -0.86
C LEU A 638 -0.71 -25.74 0.32
N ASP A 639 -1.02 -24.47 0.04
CA ASP A 639 -1.41 -23.47 1.02
C ASP A 639 -2.50 -22.56 0.42
N SER A 640 -3.75 -22.85 0.74
CA SER A 640 -4.90 -22.07 0.25
C SER A 640 -4.92 -20.64 0.76
N THR A 641 -4.10 -20.31 1.77
CA THR A 641 -3.96 -18.95 2.29
C THR A 641 -2.91 -18.16 1.54
N TYR A 642 -2.14 -18.74 0.61
CA TYR A 642 -1.12 -18.03 -0.18
C TYR A 642 -1.75 -17.25 -1.35
N LEU A 643 -2.46 -16.17 -1.03
CA LEU A 643 -3.33 -15.48 -1.98
C LEU A 643 -2.57 -14.72 -3.09
N SER A 644 -1.27 -14.48 -2.96
CA SER A 644 -0.46 -13.92 -4.05
C SER A 644 -0.47 -14.80 -5.30
N ALA A 645 -0.59 -16.12 -5.16
CA ALA A 645 -0.73 -17.03 -6.30
C ALA A 645 -2.08 -16.86 -7.03
N ALA A 646 -3.10 -16.34 -6.34
CA ALA A 646 -4.42 -16.13 -6.92
C ALA A 646 -4.48 -14.88 -7.83
N VAL A 647 -3.52 -13.95 -7.74
CA VAL A 647 -3.49 -12.72 -8.54
C VAL A 647 -3.29 -13.07 -10.03
N HIS A 648 -2.10 -13.55 -10.41
CA HIS A 648 -1.80 -13.93 -11.79
C HIS A 648 -2.62 -15.13 -12.28
N LEU A 649 -3.09 -15.98 -11.36
CA LEU A 649 -4.02 -17.04 -11.73
C LEU A 649 -5.39 -16.51 -12.15
N THR A 650 -5.82 -15.35 -11.65
CA THR A 650 -7.03 -14.66 -12.14
C THR A 650 -6.83 -14.25 -13.59
N ASP A 651 -5.69 -13.65 -13.92
CA ASP A 651 -5.36 -13.24 -15.30
C ASP A 651 -5.32 -14.45 -16.25
N LEU A 652 -4.64 -15.53 -15.85
CA LEU A 652 -4.58 -16.75 -16.65
C LEU A 652 -5.94 -17.42 -16.83
N ALA A 653 -6.77 -17.45 -15.78
CA ALA A 653 -8.12 -18.01 -15.87
C ALA A 653 -8.98 -17.19 -16.82
N ALA A 654 -8.88 -15.87 -16.73
CA ALA A 654 -9.55 -14.94 -17.62
C ALA A 654 -9.14 -15.10 -19.09
N TRP A 655 -7.84 -15.06 -19.39
CA TRP A 655 -7.34 -15.17 -20.77
C TRP A 655 -7.77 -16.45 -21.50
N HIS A 656 -8.07 -17.50 -20.73
CA HIS A 656 -8.53 -18.80 -21.23
C HIS A 656 -10.03 -19.04 -21.05
N ASN A 657 -10.80 -18.04 -20.63
CA ASN A 657 -12.23 -18.14 -20.34
C ASN A 657 -12.60 -19.27 -19.34
N ASP A 658 -11.72 -19.55 -18.37
CA ASP A 658 -11.89 -20.60 -17.36
C ASP A 658 -12.77 -20.10 -16.19
N ASN A 659 -14.07 -20.09 -16.44
CA ASN A 659 -15.08 -19.61 -15.49
C ASN A 659 -15.09 -20.38 -14.16
N ALA A 660 -14.82 -21.68 -14.19
CA ALA A 660 -14.81 -22.50 -12.97
C ALA A 660 -13.65 -22.10 -12.05
N LEU A 661 -12.49 -21.83 -12.62
CA LEU A 661 -11.32 -21.35 -11.88
C LEU A 661 -11.52 -19.93 -11.34
N LEU A 662 -12.10 -19.02 -12.14
CA LEU A 662 -12.46 -17.67 -11.68
C LEU A 662 -13.43 -17.71 -10.48
N ASP A 663 -14.46 -18.55 -10.53
CA ASP A 663 -15.41 -18.71 -9.42
C ASP A 663 -14.75 -19.30 -8.17
N ARG A 664 -13.79 -20.23 -8.34
CA ARG A 664 -12.98 -20.77 -7.23
C ARG A 664 -12.14 -19.67 -6.58
N ILE A 665 -11.43 -18.88 -7.37
CA ILE A 665 -10.59 -17.78 -6.89
C ILE A 665 -11.44 -16.72 -6.18
N SER A 666 -12.59 -16.37 -6.75
CA SER A 666 -13.53 -15.42 -6.14
C SER A 666 -13.96 -15.85 -4.74
N ARG A 667 -14.31 -17.13 -4.53
CA ARG A 667 -14.67 -17.67 -3.21
C ARG A 667 -13.51 -17.64 -2.22
N LEU A 668 -12.30 -17.97 -2.65
CA LEU A 668 -11.11 -17.94 -1.80
C LEU A 668 -10.79 -16.51 -1.33
N ARG A 669 -11.00 -15.52 -2.20
CA ARG A 669 -10.64 -14.11 -1.93
C ARG A 669 -11.74 -13.36 -1.18
N SER A 670 -13.01 -13.65 -1.43
CA SER A 670 -14.13 -13.03 -0.70
C SER A 670 -14.12 -13.37 0.79
N ALA A 671 -13.59 -14.53 1.17
CA ALA A 671 -13.40 -14.93 2.56
C ALA A 671 -12.23 -14.21 3.27
N ALA A 672 -11.35 -13.53 2.53
CA ALA A 672 -10.07 -13.03 3.02
C ALA A 672 -9.94 -11.50 3.09
N ASP A 673 -11.05 -10.75 2.89
CA ASP A 673 -11.28 -9.30 3.07
C ASP A 673 -11.74 -8.56 1.78
N SER A 674 -12.77 -7.71 1.91
CA SER A 674 -13.63 -7.20 0.82
C SER A 674 -13.21 -5.87 0.20
N ASN A 675 -12.12 -5.24 0.67
CA ASN A 675 -11.87 -3.81 0.45
C ASN A 675 -10.51 -3.46 -0.21
N ARG A 676 -9.94 -4.34 -1.05
CA ARG A 676 -8.56 -4.20 -1.59
C ARG A 676 -8.45 -4.22 -3.12
N VAL A 677 -7.37 -3.58 -3.61
CA VAL A 677 -7.00 -3.26 -5.02
C VAL A 677 -7.33 -4.36 -6.02
N TRP A 678 -7.14 -5.59 -5.56
CA TRP A 678 -7.18 -6.78 -6.38
C TRP A 678 -8.55 -7.50 -6.35
N MET A 679 -9.46 -7.22 -5.39
CA MET A 679 -10.84 -7.76 -5.39
C MET A 679 -11.68 -7.16 -6.51
N TRP A 680 -11.34 -5.93 -6.91
CA TRP A 680 -12.00 -5.25 -8.03
C TRP A 680 -11.78 -5.99 -9.34
N GLU A 681 -10.59 -6.55 -9.62
CA GLU A 681 -10.34 -7.35 -10.82
C GLU A 681 -11.29 -8.53 -10.96
N VAL A 682 -11.47 -9.33 -9.89
CA VAL A 682 -12.39 -10.47 -9.91
C VAL A 682 -13.83 -10.02 -10.09
N ARG A 683 -14.25 -8.95 -9.39
CA ARG A 683 -15.59 -8.36 -9.56
C ARG A 683 -15.79 -7.81 -10.97
N TRP A 684 -14.74 -7.26 -11.57
CA TRP A 684 -14.72 -6.75 -12.93
C TRP A 684 -14.91 -7.86 -13.95
N TYR A 685 -14.14 -8.95 -13.85
CA TYR A 685 -14.33 -10.13 -14.71
C TYR A 685 -15.75 -10.70 -14.57
N GLN A 686 -16.29 -10.77 -13.35
CA GLN A 686 -17.65 -11.22 -13.11
C GLN A 686 -18.72 -10.28 -13.71
N ALA A 687 -18.54 -8.97 -13.60
CA ALA A 687 -19.44 -7.96 -14.19
C ALA A 687 -19.39 -7.97 -15.73
N ALA A 688 -18.20 -8.10 -16.30
CA ALA A 688 -18.00 -8.24 -17.75
C ALA A 688 -18.68 -9.50 -18.29
N ARG A 689 -18.53 -10.65 -17.62
CA ARG A 689 -19.22 -11.91 -17.96
C ARG A 689 -20.74 -11.77 -17.93
N ALA A 690 -21.27 -10.98 -17.01
CA ALA A 690 -22.70 -10.78 -16.85
C ALA A 690 -23.32 -9.87 -17.95
N ASN A 691 -22.51 -9.32 -18.87
CA ASN A 691 -22.94 -8.30 -19.83
C ASN A 691 -23.61 -7.09 -19.15
N ALA A 692 -23.28 -6.87 -17.88
CA ALA A 692 -23.82 -5.85 -17.03
C ALA A 692 -22.63 -5.00 -16.57
N PRO A 693 -22.24 -3.94 -17.33
CA PRO A 693 -21.26 -3.01 -16.85
C PRO A 693 -21.88 -2.30 -15.65
N ASP A 694 -21.61 -2.78 -14.44
CA ASP A 694 -22.03 -2.14 -13.20
C ASP A 694 -21.30 -0.79 -13.10
N GLN A 695 -21.86 0.26 -13.74
CA GLN A 695 -21.25 1.58 -13.87
C GLN A 695 -20.63 2.13 -12.57
N GLN A 696 -21.08 1.65 -11.41
CA GLN A 696 -20.52 1.98 -10.11
C GLN A 696 -19.13 1.37 -9.89
N VAL A 697 -18.93 0.08 -10.17
CA VAL A 697 -17.59 -0.57 -10.16
C VAL A 697 -16.63 0.13 -11.13
N TRP A 698 -17.15 0.63 -12.27
CA TRP A 698 -16.38 1.40 -13.25
C TRP A 698 -15.96 2.76 -12.70
N ARG A 699 -16.89 3.52 -12.10
CA ARG A 699 -16.61 4.83 -11.48
C ARG A 699 -15.67 4.72 -10.27
N ASP A 700 -15.85 3.71 -9.42
CA ASP A 700 -15.02 3.53 -8.22
C ASP A 700 -13.56 3.19 -8.58
N SER A 701 -13.36 2.42 -9.67
CA SER A 701 -12.03 2.11 -10.20
C SER A 701 -11.34 3.34 -10.81
N LEU A 702 -12.12 4.22 -11.46
CA LEU A 702 -11.67 5.49 -12.01
C LEU A 702 -11.25 6.49 -10.92
N VAL A 703 -11.99 6.53 -9.80
CA VAL A 703 -11.70 7.36 -8.62
C VAL A 703 -10.42 6.90 -7.91
N ARG A 704 -10.19 5.58 -7.82
CA ARG A 704 -9.05 4.97 -7.10
C ARG A 704 -7.75 4.85 -7.91
N ARG A 705 -7.72 5.37 -9.15
CA ARG A 705 -6.53 5.52 -10.00
C ARG A 705 -5.78 4.23 -10.41
N ASN A 706 -6.43 3.07 -10.39
CA ASN A 706 -5.78 1.80 -10.74
C ASN A 706 -5.99 1.40 -12.21
N TYR A 707 -5.46 2.21 -13.15
CA TYR A 707 -5.77 2.12 -14.58
C TYR A 707 -5.08 0.98 -15.34
N GLY A 708 -4.01 0.40 -14.79
CA GLY A 708 -3.17 -0.55 -15.51
C GLY A 708 -3.80 -1.93 -15.71
N HIS A 709 -4.46 -2.46 -14.69
CA HIS A 709 -5.13 -3.76 -14.75
C HIS A 709 -6.39 -3.73 -15.63
N PHE A 710 -7.13 -2.60 -15.62
CA PHE A 710 -8.25 -2.38 -16.55
C PHE A 710 -7.82 -2.58 -18.01
N THR A 711 -6.63 -2.07 -18.35
CA THR A 711 -6.11 -2.20 -19.71
C THR A 711 -5.78 -3.64 -20.08
N GLN A 712 -5.21 -4.42 -19.15
CA GLN A 712 -4.89 -5.82 -19.38
C GLN A 712 -6.15 -6.69 -19.57
N VAL A 713 -7.15 -6.51 -18.71
CA VAL A 713 -8.43 -7.24 -18.80
C VAL A 713 -9.13 -6.96 -20.14
N ALA A 714 -9.24 -5.68 -20.53
CA ALA A 714 -9.85 -5.28 -21.80
C ALA A 714 -9.08 -5.80 -23.04
N MET A 715 -7.75 -5.94 -22.95
CA MET A 715 -6.96 -6.49 -24.05
C MET A 715 -7.22 -7.96 -24.30
N HIS A 716 -7.33 -8.77 -23.26
CA HIS A 716 -7.26 -10.22 -23.42
C HIS A 716 -8.61 -10.91 -23.59
N GLU A 717 -9.69 -10.30 -23.09
CA GLU A 717 -11.02 -10.92 -23.10
C GLU A 717 -11.98 -10.40 -24.16
N GLY A 718 -11.59 -9.40 -24.96
CA GLY A 718 -12.52 -8.83 -25.93
C GLY A 718 -13.71 -8.11 -25.31
N ILE A 719 -13.68 -7.81 -24.00
CA ILE A 719 -14.40 -6.67 -23.42
C ILE A 719 -13.91 -5.47 -24.21
N GLY A 720 -14.77 -4.92 -25.06
CA GLY A 720 -14.30 -4.35 -26.32
C GLY A 720 -13.23 -3.29 -26.12
N ALA A 721 -12.20 -3.36 -26.97
CA ALA A 721 -11.19 -2.31 -27.04
C ALA A 721 -11.82 -0.91 -27.31
N ARG A 722 -13.10 -0.87 -27.75
CA ARG A 722 -13.97 0.32 -27.78
C ARG A 722 -14.22 0.92 -26.39
N GLU A 723 -14.61 0.09 -25.43
CA GLU A 723 -14.86 0.43 -24.04
C GLU A 723 -13.57 0.95 -23.39
N GLY A 724 -12.43 0.32 -23.69
CA GLY A 724 -11.10 0.79 -23.30
C GLY A 724 -10.82 2.24 -23.75
N VAL A 725 -11.04 2.54 -25.04
CA VAL A 725 -10.89 3.91 -25.56
C VAL A 725 -11.90 4.88 -24.93
N ALA A 726 -13.16 4.49 -24.78
CA ALA A 726 -14.18 5.35 -24.17
C ALA A 726 -13.83 5.74 -22.72
N VAL A 727 -13.26 4.80 -21.96
CA VAL A 727 -12.77 5.04 -20.61
C VAL A 727 -11.60 6.02 -20.62
N TYR A 728 -10.54 5.75 -21.40
CA TYR A 728 -9.38 6.63 -21.42
C TYR A 728 -9.66 8.01 -22.01
N ASP A 729 -10.56 8.11 -22.98
CA ASP A 729 -11.04 9.39 -23.51
C ASP A 729 -11.78 10.20 -22.43
N SER A 730 -12.64 9.54 -21.64
CA SER A 730 -13.35 10.19 -20.54
C SER A 730 -12.38 10.68 -19.45
N VAL A 731 -11.41 9.85 -19.05
CA VAL A 731 -10.36 10.22 -18.10
C VAL A 731 -9.52 11.37 -18.64
N TYR A 732 -9.13 11.31 -19.91
CA TYR A 732 -8.34 12.36 -20.55
C TYR A 732 -9.10 13.69 -20.62
N ARG A 733 -10.40 13.67 -20.95
CA ARG A 733 -11.25 14.87 -20.94
C ARG A 733 -11.38 15.48 -19.54
N LEU A 734 -11.57 14.65 -18.51
CA LEU A 734 -11.58 15.11 -17.12
C LEU A 734 -10.23 15.70 -16.70
N ALA A 735 -9.13 15.07 -17.10
CA ALA A 735 -7.78 15.50 -16.75
C ALA A 735 -7.34 16.79 -17.48
N ARG A 736 -7.86 17.07 -18.68
CA ARG A 736 -7.58 18.32 -19.42
C ARG A 736 -8.03 19.60 -18.71
N GLY A 737 -8.97 19.50 -17.78
CA GLY A 737 -9.43 20.62 -16.95
C GLY A 737 -8.69 20.78 -15.61
N GLY A 738 -7.69 19.93 -15.32
CA GLY A 738 -6.98 19.91 -14.04
C GLY A 738 -5.45 19.89 -14.18
N GLU A 739 -4.77 19.22 -13.26
CA GLU A 739 -3.29 19.16 -13.19
C GLU A 739 -2.62 18.67 -14.50
N PRO A 740 -1.64 19.41 -15.07
CA PRO A 740 -0.96 19.06 -16.32
C PRO A 740 -0.37 17.64 -16.35
N GLU A 741 0.20 17.16 -15.23
CA GLU A 741 0.77 15.81 -15.12
C GLU A 741 -0.28 14.70 -15.31
N ARG A 742 -1.51 14.93 -14.82
CA ARG A 742 -2.63 13.99 -14.98
C ARG A 742 -3.07 13.91 -16.43
N MET A 743 -3.12 15.06 -17.11
CA MET A 743 -3.42 15.13 -18.54
C MET A 743 -2.38 14.35 -19.37
N VAL A 744 -1.09 14.51 -19.07
CA VAL A 744 0.01 13.80 -19.78
C VAL A 744 -0.12 12.28 -19.61
N THR A 745 -0.35 11.81 -18.39
CA THR A 745 -0.44 10.38 -18.09
C THR A 745 -1.66 9.74 -18.76
N ALA A 746 -2.84 10.36 -18.61
CA ALA A 746 -4.07 9.89 -19.23
C ALA A 746 -3.98 9.93 -20.77
N GLY A 747 -3.43 11.03 -21.31
CA GLY A 747 -3.24 11.20 -22.75
C GLY A 747 -2.28 10.17 -23.34
N SER A 748 -1.20 9.84 -22.64
CA SER A 748 -0.23 8.84 -23.10
C SER A 748 -0.86 7.45 -23.23
N ASN A 749 -1.67 7.03 -22.25
CA ASN A 749 -2.39 5.75 -22.31
C ASN A 749 -3.46 5.74 -23.41
N LEU A 750 -4.19 6.86 -23.57
CA LEU A 750 -5.16 7.01 -24.65
C LEU A 750 -4.51 6.90 -26.03
N VAL A 751 -3.32 7.50 -26.23
CA VAL A 751 -2.54 7.37 -27.46
C VAL A 751 -2.25 5.91 -27.78
N ASP A 752 -1.80 5.12 -26.81
CA ASP A 752 -1.46 3.72 -27.04
C ASP A 752 -2.70 2.89 -27.42
N TRP A 753 -3.86 3.14 -26.80
CA TRP A 753 -5.13 2.52 -27.18
C TRP A 753 -5.59 2.90 -28.58
N LEU A 754 -5.53 4.18 -28.93
CA LEU A 754 -5.90 4.66 -30.26
C LEU A 754 -4.97 4.06 -31.33
N LEU A 755 -3.67 3.97 -31.05
CA LEU A 755 -2.71 3.30 -31.93
C LEU A 755 -2.97 1.80 -32.04
N LEU A 756 -3.40 1.11 -30.98
CA LEU A 756 -3.81 -0.30 -31.01
C LEU A 756 -5.08 -0.54 -31.85
N LEU A 757 -6.06 0.38 -31.78
CA LEU A 757 -7.29 0.30 -32.56
C LEU A 757 -7.16 0.74 -34.03
N GLY A 758 -6.05 1.37 -34.37
CA GLY A 758 -5.78 1.85 -35.73
C GLY A 758 -6.47 3.18 -35.98
N ARG A 759 -6.39 4.07 -35.00
CA ARG A 759 -6.88 5.46 -35.00
C ARG A 759 -5.73 6.49 -34.94
N PRO A 760 -4.73 6.43 -35.84
CA PRO A 760 -3.56 7.29 -35.74
C PRO A 760 -3.88 8.79 -35.82
N ALA A 761 -4.86 9.22 -36.61
CA ALA A 761 -5.24 10.64 -36.66
C ALA A 761 -5.84 11.14 -35.33
N GLN A 762 -6.54 10.27 -34.60
CA GLN A 762 -7.00 10.61 -33.24
C GLN A 762 -5.82 10.66 -32.26
N ALA A 763 -4.90 9.69 -32.34
CA ALA A 763 -3.69 9.67 -31.52
C ALA A 763 -2.84 10.94 -31.73
N GLN A 764 -2.73 11.44 -32.98
CA GLN A 764 -2.06 12.71 -33.30
C GLN A 764 -2.63 13.89 -32.54
N ARG A 765 -3.95 14.00 -32.46
CA ARG A 765 -4.62 15.12 -31.78
C ARG A 765 -4.32 15.11 -30.28
N VAL A 766 -4.30 13.91 -29.67
CA VAL A 766 -3.93 13.76 -28.25
C VAL A 766 -2.44 14.08 -28.05
N MET A 767 -1.55 13.57 -28.90
CA MET A 767 -0.11 13.89 -28.85
C MET A 767 0.17 15.38 -29.04
N ALA A 768 -0.56 16.07 -29.93
CA ALA A 768 -0.40 17.52 -30.13
C ALA A 768 -0.77 18.32 -28.87
N ALA A 769 -1.76 17.88 -28.09
CA ALA A 769 -2.08 18.48 -26.81
C ALA A 769 -0.99 18.19 -25.76
N ILE A 770 -0.44 16.97 -25.72
CA ILE A 770 0.72 16.65 -24.86
C ILE A 770 1.93 17.52 -25.24
N ASP A 771 2.13 17.79 -26.53
CA ASP A 771 3.22 18.63 -27.02
C ASP A 771 3.14 20.09 -26.52
N SER A 772 1.95 20.55 -26.11
CA SER A 772 1.75 21.87 -25.48
C SER A 772 1.98 21.89 -23.97
N SER A 773 2.27 20.73 -23.34
CA SER A 773 2.55 20.63 -21.91
C SER A 773 3.80 21.44 -21.51
N PRO A 774 3.83 22.07 -20.33
CA PRO A 774 5.06 22.67 -19.79
C PRO A 774 6.14 21.63 -19.43
N ASP A 775 5.76 20.36 -19.25
CA ASP A 775 6.68 19.26 -18.92
C ASP A 775 7.52 18.83 -20.15
N GLY A 776 8.83 19.07 -20.08
CA GLY A 776 9.79 18.68 -21.11
C GLY A 776 9.86 17.16 -21.35
N ASN A 777 9.76 16.35 -20.30
CA ASN A 777 9.79 14.89 -20.41
C ASN A 777 8.54 14.37 -21.11
N ALA A 778 7.37 14.95 -20.83
CA ALA A 778 6.12 14.64 -21.54
C ALA A 778 6.24 14.89 -23.05
N ARG A 779 6.74 16.08 -23.42
CA ARG A 779 6.93 16.48 -24.83
C ARG A 779 7.93 15.57 -25.54
N ALA A 780 9.03 15.22 -24.89
CA ALA A 780 10.04 14.34 -25.47
C ALA A 780 9.55 12.88 -25.57
N ASN A 781 8.77 12.37 -24.61
CA ASN A 781 8.09 11.07 -24.74
C ASN A 781 7.11 11.03 -25.91
N SER A 782 6.31 12.10 -26.08
CA SER A 782 5.42 12.26 -27.24
C SER A 782 6.21 12.24 -28.57
N ALA A 783 7.34 12.93 -28.64
CA ALA A 783 8.23 12.92 -29.81
C ALA A 783 8.80 11.51 -30.11
N VAL A 784 9.23 10.77 -29.09
CA VAL A 784 9.69 9.36 -29.25
C VAL A 784 8.57 8.48 -29.79
N ARG A 785 7.36 8.59 -29.23
CA ARG A 785 6.20 7.80 -29.69
C ARG A 785 5.88 8.09 -31.16
N ARG A 786 5.88 9.36 -31.56
CA ARG A 786 5.64 9.81 -32.95
C ARG A 786 6.66 9.23 -33.93
N LEU A 787 7.95 9.26 -33.60
CA LEU A 787 8.98 8.69 -34.46
C LEU A 787 8.81 7.18 -34.60
N ARG A 788 8.62 6.47 -33.49
CA ARG A 788 8.50 5.00 -33.50
C ARG A 788 7.24 4.52 -34.22
N SER A 789 6.09 5.15 -34.00
CA SER A 789 4.85 4.76 -34.70
C SER A 789 4.94 5.00 -36.21
N ALA A 790 5.64 6.06 -36.64
CA ALA A 790 5.91 6.32 -38.04
C ALA A 790 6.86 5.27 -38.66
N MET A 791 7.95 4.88 -37.99
CA MET A 791 8.87 3.82 -38.46
C MET A 791 8.17 2.47 -38.64
N LEU A 792 7.19 2.17 -37.79
CA LEU A 792 6.44 0.91 -37.81
C LEU A 792 5.24 0.94 -38.78
N GLY A 793 4.98 2.07 -39.45
CA GLY A 793 3.87 2.22 -40.38
C GLY A 793 2.49 2.19 -39.70
N GLU A 794 2.42 2.55 -38.42
CA GLU A 794 1.17 2.75 -37.68
C GLU A 794 0.64 4.18 -37.81
N HIS A 795 1.45 5.08 -38.35
CA HIS A 795 1.22 6.52 -38.38
C HIS A 795 1.88 7.13 -39.62
N ASP A 796 1.40 8.31 -40.07
CA ASP A 796 2.06 9.05 -41.15
C ASP A 796 3.39 9.68 -40.68
N THR A 797 4.20 10.16 -41.63
CA THR A 797 5.47 10.83 -41.33
C THR A 797 5.29 12.30 -40.93
N THR A 798 4.06 12.79 -40.83
CA THR A 798 3.74 14.19 -40.53
C THR A 798 4.19 14.56 -39.11
N GLY A 799 5.00 15.62 -38.99
CA GLY A 799 5.53 16.08 -37.70
C GLY A 799 6.73 15.28 -37.16
N THR A 800 7.25 14.28 -37.89
CA THR A 800 8.47 13.54 -37.51
C THR A 800 9.71 14.45 -37.53
N GLY A 801 9.80 15.39 -38.47
CA GLY A 801 10.87 16.40 -38.51
C GLY A 801 10.90 17.28 -37.26
N LEU A 802 9.73 17.73 -36.79
CA LEU A 802 9.60 18.50 -35.54
C LEU A 802 9.97 17.64 -34.33
N ALA A 803 9.58 16.35 -34.32
CA ALA A 803 9.96 15.42 -33.27
C ALA A 803 11.49 15.19 -33.23
N LEU A 804 12.15 15.03 -34.37
CA LEU A 804 13.62 14.94 -34.46
C LEU A 804 14.31 16.19 -33.96
N GLN A 805 13.82 17.37 -34.37
CA GLN A 805 14.38 18.65 -33.93
C GLN A 805 14.29 18.77 -32.42
N ARG A 806 13.12 18.47 -31.83
CA ARG A 806 12.92 18.49 -30.38
C ARG A 806 13.89 17.57 -29.65
N LEU A 807 14.04 16.32 -30.09
CA LEU A 807 14.98 15.38 -29.48
C LEU A 807 16.46 15.78 -29.68
N ALA A 808 16.76 16.58 -30.72
CA ALA A 808 18.10 17.09 -30.97
C ALA A 808 18.45 18.29 -30.08
N THR A 809 17.52 19.23 -29.87
CA THR A 809 17.76 20.52 -29.21
C THR A 809 17.54 20.54 -27.70
N ASP A 810 16.92 19.51 -27.12
CA ASP A 810 16.58 19.53 -25.69
C ASP A 810 17.80 19.20 -24.82
N GLU A 811 18.50 20.25 -24.38
CA GLU A 811 19.63 20.16 -23.44
C GLU A 811 19.20 19.78 -22.01
N SER A 812 17.89 19.80 -21.71
CA SER A 812 17.36 19.36 -20.40
C SER A 812 17.40 17.85 -20.19
N LEU A 813 17.77 17.08 -21.23
CA LEU A 813 17.98 15.63 -21.22
C LEU A 813 19.30 15.22 -20.54
N VAL A 814 19.77 15.95 -19.53
CA VAL A 814 20.92 15.51 -18.70
C VAL A 814 20.35 14.69 -17.54
N PRO A 815 20.67 13.38 -17.44
CA PRO A 815 20.14 12.56 -16.36
C PRO A 815 20.64 13.05 -15.00
N THR A 816 19.71 13.32 -14.08
CA THR A 816 20.01 13.53 -12.65
C THR A 816 19.76 12.26 -11.83
N ASP A 817 19.09 11.26 -12.41
CA ASP A 817 18.70 9.98 -11.80
C ASP A 817 18.57 8.84 -12.84
N PHE A 818 18.36 7.61 -12.37
CA PHE A 818 18.27 6.39 -13.20
C PHE A 818 17.09 6.38 -14.18
N MET A 819 15.94 6.95 -13.79
CA MET A 819 14.75 7.01 -14.64
C MET A 819 14.96 7.98 -15.81
N SER A 820 15.62 9.10 -15.53
CA SER A 820 16.09 10.07 -16.51
C SER A 820 17.16 9.46 -17.44
N GLN A 821 18.06 8.61 -16.93
CA GLN A 821 19.06 7.90 -17.74
C GLN A 821 18.41 6.96 -18.77
N SER A 822 17.49 6.08 -18.35
CA SER A 822 16.80 5.17 -19.27
C SER A 822 15.96 5.93 -20.31
N PHE A 823 15.41 7.09 -19.95
CA PHE A 823 14.72 7.96 -20.90
C PHE A 823 15.65 8.50 -21.99
N VAL A 824 16.80 9.06 -21.61
CA VAL A 824 17.79 9.60 -22.56
C VAL A 824 18.28 8.53 -23.53
N LEU A 825 18.56 7.33 -23.04
CA LEU A 825 18.96 6.19 -23.87
C LEU A 825 17.88 5.88 -24.93
N ARG A 826 16.59 5.83 -24.53
CA ARG A 826 15.47 5.59 -25.45
C ARG A 826 15.29 6.72 -26.46
N ALA A 827 15.42 7.98 -26.05
CA ALA A 827 15.25 9.14 -26.91
C ALA A 827 16.31 9.19 -28.01
N VAL A 828 17.59 9.10 -27.62
CA VAL A 828 18.74 9.10 -28.55
C VAL A 828 18.65 7.92 -29.51
N ARG A 829 18.36 6.71 -28.99
CA ARG A 829 18.19 5.51 -29.82
C ARG A 829 17.11 5.68 -30.88
N SER A 830 15.97 6.27 -30.53
CA SER A 830 14.82 6.40 -31.45
C SER A 830 15.10 7.43 -32.55
N ALA A 831 15.71 8.56 -32.20
CA ALA A 831 16.11 9.57 -33.18
C ALA A 831 17.18 9.05 -34.16
N GLU A 832 18.18 8.31 -33.65
CA GLU A 832 19.23 7.75 -34.50
C GLU A 832 18.72 6.61 -35.39
N THR A 833 17.82 5.77 -34.86
CA THR A 833 17.17 4.72 -35.67
C THR A 833 16.45 5.33 -36.87
N TRP A 834 15.68 6.40 -36.64
CA TRP A 834 15.00 7.13 -37.72
C TRP A 834 15.99 7.62 -38.79
N ARG A 835 17.08 8.29 -38.40
CA ARG A 835 18.07 8.82 -39.34
C ARG A 835 18.67 7.71 -40.21
N LEU A 836 19.11 6.62 -39.58
CA LEU A 836 19.72 5.49 -40.27
C LEU A 836 18.74 4.78 -41.21
N GLU A 837 17.46 4.64 -40.84
CA GLU A 837 16.44 4.11 -41.74
C GLU A 837 16.22 5.00 -42.98
N HIS A 838 16.46 6.31 -42.87
CA HIS A 838 16.36 7.29 -43.95
C HIS A 838 17.70 7.58 -44.64
N GLY A 839 18.73 6.76 -44.39
CA GLY A 839 20.03 6.86 -45.04
C GLY A 839 20.96 7.96 -44.52
N ASP A 840 20.63 8.60 -43.40
CA ASP A 840 21.48 9.59 -42.75
C ASP A 840 22.28 8.95 -41.61
N SER A 841 23.62 8.95 -41.75
CA SER A 841 24.57 8.47 -40.73
C SER A 841 25.42 9.59 -40.13
N SER A 842 25.14 10.85 -40.47
CA SER A 842 25.95 12.01 -40.07
C SER A 842 26.06 12.20 -38.56
N GLN A 843 25.04 11.76 -37.82
CA GLN A 843 24.93 11.93 -36.36
C GLN A 843 25.34 10.69 -35.56
N THR A 844 25.65 9.54 -36.19
CA THR A 844 25.88 8.27 -35.47
C THR A 844 26.98 8.38 -34.41
N ARG A 845 28.09 9.04 -34.74
CA ARG A 845 29.20 9.24 -33.79
C ARG A 845 28.76 10.06 -32.58
N LEU A 846 28.02 11.16 -32.81
CA LEU A 846 27.51 12.03 -31.74
C LEU A 846 26.46 11.30 -30.89
N SER A 847 25.54 10.56 -31.52
CA SER A 847 24.53 9.75 -30.84
C SER A 847 25.18 8.72 -29.90
N LYS A 848 26.23 8.01 -30.34
CA LYS A 848 26.99 7.10 -29.46
C LYS A 848 27.68 7.82 -28.30
N GLN A 849 28.24 9.02 -28.53
CA GLN A 849 28.82 9.83 -27.47
C GLN A 849 27.76 10.29 -26.44
N ARG A 850 26.56 10.67 -26.90
CA ARG A 850 25.43 11.02 -26.01
C ARG A 850 24.96 9.83 -25.18
N LEU A 851 24.87 8.64 -25.78
CA LEU A 851 24.55 7.41 -25.04
C LEU A 851 25.60 7.11 -23.96
N ALA A 852 26.89 7.22 -24.29
CA ALA A 852 27.98 6.98 -23.33
C ALA A 852 28.00 8.04 -22.21
N ALA A 853 27.68 9.29 -22.55
CA ALA A 853 27.55 10.37 -21.58
C ALA A 853 26.40 10.15 -20.59
N ALA A 854 25.31 9.51 -21.02
CA ALA A 854 24.12 9.28 -20.21
C ALA A 854 24.33 8.24 -19.09
N VAL A 855 25.33 7.36 -19.22
CA VAL A 855 25.62 6.31 -18.23
C VAL A 855 26.77 6.66 -17.28
N ARG A 856 27.23 7.91 -17.27
CA ARG A 856 28.35 8.37 -16.41
C ARG A 856 28.02 8.18 -14.92
N GLY A 857 28.75 7.30 -14.25
CA GLY A 857 28.55 6.94 -12.82
C GLY A 857 28.06 5.52 -12.59
N THR A 858 27.52 4.86 -13.62
CA THR A 858 27.24 3.41 -13.62
C THR A 858 28.27 2.73 -14.53
N PRO A 859 28.88 1.58 -14.18
CA PRO A 859 29.76 0.88 -15.10
C PRO A 859 29.00 0.55 -16.39
N ALA A 860 29.41 1.15 -17.52
CA ALA A 860 28.71 1.04 -18.80
C ALA A 860 28.53 -0.42 -19.27
N GLU A 861 29.46 -1.29 -18.88
CA GLU A 861 29.42 -2.73 -19.15
C GLU A 861 28.29 -3.47 -18.41
N ARG A 862 27.70 -2.85 -17.40
CA ARG A 862 26.60 -3.42 -16.59
C ARG A 862 25.22 -2.84 -16.97
N ASP A 863 25.16 -1.86 -17.86
CA ASP A 863 23.91 -1.24 -18.31
C ASP A 863 23.42 -1.88 -19.61
N VAL A 864 22.38 -2.72 -19.50
CA VAL A 864 21.83 -3.45 -20.66
C VAL A 864 21.05 -2.53 -21.60
N ASP A 865 20.40 -1.48 -21.10
CA ASP A 865 19.69 -0.50 -21.94
C ASP A 865 20.69 0.25 -22.85
N TYR A 866 21.87 0.57 -22.32
CA TYR A 866 22.97 1.13 -23.10
C TYR A 866 23.48 0.15 -24.17
N ALA A 867 23.79 -1.08 -23.77
CA ALA A 867 24.30 -2.11 -24.69
C ALA A 867 23.32 -2.40 -25.83
N LEU A 868 22.02 -2.52 -25.53
CA LEU A 868 20.97 -2.67 -26.54
C LEU A 868 20.89 -1.46 -27.47
N SER A 869 21.05 -0.25 -26.93
CA SER A 869 20.96 0.98 -27.73
C SER A 869 22.12 1.14 -28.69
N VAL A 870 23.35 0.93 -28.23
CA VAL A 870 24.54 0.98 -29.07
C VAL A 870 24.53 -0.16 -30.08
N GLY A 871 24.24 -1.39 -29.64
CA GLY A 871 24.20 -2.55 -30.52
C GLY A 871 23.19 -2.40 -31.65
N LEU A 872 21.99 -1.87 -31.37
CA LEU A 872 20.98 -1.62 -32.41
C LEU A 872 21.45 -0.58 -33.43
N ILE A 873 22.03 0.54 -32.96
CA ILE A 873 22.58 1.58 -33.84
C ILE A 873 23.69 1.01 -34.73
N GLU A 874 24.58 0.19 -34.17
CA GLU A 874 25.66 -0.46 -34.93
C GLU A 874 25.14 -1.45 -35.97
N ALA A 875 24.11 -2.23 -35.63
CA ALA A 875 23.46 -3.14 -36.57
C ALA A 875 22.79 -2.35 -37.72
N LEU A 876 22.03 -1.29 -37.41
CA LEU A 876 21.40 -0.43 -38.42
C LEU A 876 22.44 0.25 -39.33
N HIS A 877 23.54 0.73 -38.76
CA HIS A 877 24.64 1.31 -39.53
C HIS A 877 25.27 0.27 -40.46
N ALA A 878 25.54 -0.95 -39.97
CA ALA A 878 26.06 -2.04 -40.80
C ALA A 878 25.10 -2.41 -41.95
N ARG A 879 23.78 -2.41 -41.68
CA ARG A 879 22.75 -2.57 -42.73
C ARG A 879 22.83 -1.47 -43.78
N LEU A 880 22.93 -0.21 -43.36
CA LEU A 880 23.04 0.94 -44.26
C LEU A 880 24.31 0.85 -45.12
N ALA A 881 25.43 0.43 -44.52
CA ALA A 881 26.70 0.17 -45.21
C ALA A 881 26.70 -1.10 -46.08
N ARG A 882 25.62 -1.89 -46.06
CA ARG A 882 25.50 -3.21 -46.71
C ARG A 882 26.56 -4.23 -46.27
N ASP A 883 27.09 -4.09 -45.05
CA ASP A 883 28.02 -5.05 -44.45
C ASP A 883 27.24 -6.15 -43.72
N THR A 884 26.92 -7.22 -44.44
CA THR A 884 26.13 -8.34 -43.93
C THR A 884 26.86 -9.15 -42.86
N THR A 885 28.20 -9.18 -42.89
CA THR A 885 29.02 -9.92 -41.92
C THR A 885 28.98 -9.24 -40.56
N THR A 886 29.25 -7.92 -40.54
CA THR A 886 29.15 -7.13 -39.31
C THR A 886 27.71 -7.09 -38.81
N LEU A 887 26.73 -6.90 -39.70
CA LEU A 887 25.31 -6.92 -39.32
C LEU A 887 24.95 -8.23 -38.61
N ARG A 888 25.30 -9.38 -39.19
CA ARG A 888 25.02 -10.69 -38.58
C ARG A 888 25.69 -10.83 -37.21
N ALA A 889 26.95 -10.44 -37.07
CA ALA A 889 27.66 -10.51 -35.79
C ALA A 889 27.01 -9.61 -34.71
N ARG A 890 26.60 -8.39 -35.07
CA ARG A 890 25.91 -7.46 -34.15
C ARG A 890 24.53 -8.00 -33.75
N LEU A 891 23.77 -8.57 -34.68
CA LEU A 891 22.48 -9.19 -34.38
C LEU A 891 22.61 -10.42 -33.47
N GLN A 892 23.63 -11.25 -33.65
CA GLN A 892 23.91 -12.37 -32.74
C GLN A 892 24.19 -11.88 -31.32
N HIS A 893 24.97 -10.81 -31.18
CA HIS A 893 25.24 -10.21 -29.89
C HIS A 893 23.96 -9.63 -29.25
N LEU A 894 23.16 -8.87 -30.02
CA LEU A 894 21.87 -8.34 -29.56
C LEU A 894 20.90 -9.44 -29.15
N ASP A 895 20.79 -10.51 -29.92
CA ASP A 895 19.95 -11.66 -29.56
C ASP A 895 20.42 -12.31 -28.26
N SER A 896 21.73 -12.45 -28.07
CA SER A 896 22.30 -12.95 -26.82
C SER A 896 21.98 -12.02 -25.65
N LEU A 897 22.07 -10.70 -25.83
CA LEU A 897 21.68 -9.73 -24.80
C LEU A 897 20.19 -9.84 -24.48
N LEU A 898 19.33 -9.88 -25.51
CA LEU A 898 17.88 -9.98 -25.36
C LEU A 898 17.45 -11.29 -24.66
N ALA A 899 18.15 -12.40 -24.90
CA ALA A 899 17.89 -13.68 -24.23
C ALA A 899 18.36 -13.70 -22.77
N ASN A 900 19.39 -12.93 -22.44
CA ASN A 900 20.03 -12.91 -21.13
C ASN A 900 19.69 -11.67 -20.29
N LEU A 901 18.72 -10.86 -20.75
CA LEU A 901 18.21 -9.70 -20.03
C LEU A 901 17.83 -10.07 -18.59
N ASP A 902 18.20 -9.24 -17.63
CA ASP A 902 17.60 -9.29 -16.29
C ASP A 902 16.37 -8.39 -16.28
N TYR A 903 15.21 -9.03 -16.36
CA TYR A 903 13.94 -8.33 -16.45
C TYR A 903 13.56 -7.63 -15.13
N SER A 904 14.10 -8.05 -13.98
CA SER A 904 13.87 -7.33 -12.71
C SER A 904 14.38 -5.88 -12.74
N ARG A 905 15.26 -5.57 -13.72
CA ARG A 905 15.76 -4.21 -14.01
C ARG A 905 15.34 -3.67 -15.39
N ALA A 906 14.71 -4.49 -16.23
CA ALA A 906 14.30 -4.14 -17.58
C ALA A 906 12.78 -4.33 -17.76
N HIS A 907 12.02 -3.23 -17.81
CA HIS A 907 10.60 -3.26 -18.15
C HIS A 907 10.37 -3.77 -19.59
N GLU A 908 9.42 -4.68 -19.80
CA GLU A 908 8.95 -5.18 -21.12
C GLU A 908 8.67 -4.07 -22.13
N ALA A 909 8.08 -2.96 -21.65
CA ALA A 909 7.78 -1.77 -22.45
C ALA A 909 9.04 -1.15 -23.08
N ARG A 910 10.24 -1.41 -22.53
CA ARG A 910 11.52 -0.84 -22.96
C ARG A 910 12.15 -1.61 -24.12
N THR A 911 11.78 -2.87 -24.34
CA THR A 911 12.37 -3.75 -25.37
C THR A 911 11.44 -4.03 -26.54
N ALA A 912 10.11 -3.79 -26.44
CA ALA A 912 9.16 -4.04 -27.52
C ALA A 912 9.60 -3.45 -28.88
N PHE A 913 10.00 -2.18 -28.91
CA PHE A 913 10.54 -1.54 -30.11
C PHE A 913 11.85 -2.18 -30.58
N THR A 914 12.78 -2.46 -29.66
CA THR A 914 14.09 -3.05 -30.00
C THR A 914 13.94 -4.46 -30.59
N THR A 915 13.08 -5.29 -30.03
CA THR A 915 12.84 -6.65 -30.55
C THR A 915 12.22 -6.64 -31.95
N LEU A 916 11.28 -5.71 -32.21
CA LEU A 916 10.73 -5.50 -33.55
C LEU A 916 11.81 -5.14 -34.56
N GLU A 917 12.67 -4.17 -34.22
CA GLU A 917 13.75 -3.74 -35.11
C GLU A 917 14.80 -4.83 -35.33
N VAL A 918 15.22 -5.54 -34.28
CA VAL A 918 16.14 -6.68 -34.42
C VAL A 918 15.53 -7.78 -35.28
N ALA A 919 14.23 -8.06 -35.13
CA ALA A 919 13.54 -9.02 -35.99
C ALA A 919 13.51 -8.57 -37.45
N ARG A 920 13.19 -7.29 -37.75
CA ARG A 920 13.24 -6.74 -39.11
C ARG A 920 14.65 -6.82 -39.72
N LEU A 921 15.68 -6.64 -38.90
CA LEU A 921 17.07 -6.80 -39.33
C LEU A 921 17.41 -8.27 -39.64
N TRP A 922 16.93 -9.23 -38.85
CA TRP A 922 17.03 -10.66 -39.20
C TRP A 922 16.31 -11.01 -40.49
N GLU A 923 15.12 -10.44 -40.72
CA GLU A 923 14.40 -10.61 -41.98
C GLU A 923 15.18 -10.03 -43.17
N SER A 924 15.89 -8.91 -42.99
CA SER A 924 16.76 -8.35 -44.04
C SER A 924 17.95 -9.25 -44.39
N LEU A 925 18.32 -10.17 -43.50
CA LEU A 925 19.30 -11.23 -43.73
C LEU A 925 18.66 -12.55 -44.21
N ASN A 926 17.35 -12.56 -44.50
CA ASN A 926 16.57 -13.73 -44.89
C ASN A 926 16.58 -14.86 -43.83
N ASP A 927 16.54 -14.49 -42.53
CA ASP A 927 16.45 -15.44 -41.40
C ASP A 927 15.12 -15.28 -40.64
N PRO A 928 14.00 -15.80 -41.20
CA PRO A 928 12.68 -15.68 -40.57
C PRO A 928 12.56 -16.46 -39.26
N THR A 929 13.37 -17.51 -39.08
CA THR A 929 13.39 -18.31 -37.85
C THR A 929 13.90 -17.48 -36.67
N ARG A 930 15.05 -16.82 -36.82
CA ARG A 930 15.55 -15.91 -35.77
C ARG A 930 14.63 -14.71 -35.59
N ALA A 931 14.11 -14.14 -36.67
CA ALA A 931 13.15 -13.04 -36.58
C ALA A 931 11.93 -13.41 -35.72
N LEU A 932 11.33 -14.59 -35.93
CA LEU A 932 10.19 -15.05 -35.13
C LEU A 932 10.57 -15.28 -33.66
N VAL A 933 11.74 -15.89 -33.40
CA VAL A 933 12.25 -16.07 -32.04
C VAL A 933 12.44 -14.72 -31.32
N THR A 934 13.02 -13.73 -31.99
CA THR A 934 13.22 -12.39 -31.43
C THR A 934 11.89 -11.71 -31.11
N ILE A 935 10.89 -11.82 -31.99
CA ILE A 935 9.54 -11.23 -31.74
C ILE A 935 8.83 -11.89 -30.56
N ARG A 936 9.00 -13.20 -30.34
CA ARG A 936 8.40 -13.90 -29.19
C ARG A 936 8.93 -13.43 -27.84
N ARG A 937 10.15 -12.88 -27.80
CA ARG A 937 10.79 -12.44 -26.54
C ARG A 937 10.16 -11.19 -25.95
N SER A 938 9.36 -10.42 -26.68
CA SER A 938 8.90 -9.13 -26.19
C SER A 938 7.62 -9.16 -25.35
N GLY A 939 7.06 -10.34 -25.06
CA GLY A 939 5.87 -10.54 -24.20
C GLY A 939 4.62 -9.81 -24.69
N ASP A 940 3.51 -10.50 -24.90
CA ASP A 940 2.28 -9.86 -25.42
C ASP A 940 1.31 -9.47 -24.30
N ARG A 941 1.66 -9.73 -23.03
CA ARG A 941 0.65 -10.02 -22.00
C ARG A 941 0.74 -9.24 -20.70
N TRP A 942 1.92 -8.77 -20.27
CA TRP A 942 2.06 -8.12 -18.97
C TRP A 942 2.80 -6.77 -19.05
N GLN A 943 2.02 -5.71 -19.22
CA GLN A 943 2.43 -4.33 -18.95
C GLN A 943 1.26 -3.67 -18.26
N GLY A 944 1.44 -2.96 -17.14
CA GLY A 944 0.35 -2.22 -16.47
C GLY A 944 -0.22 -1.05 -17.31
N SER A 945 -0.20 -1.18 -18.63
CA SER A 945 -0.60 -0.26 -19.69
C SER A 945 -0.73 -1.05 -21.00
N VAL A 946 -1.21 -0.40 -22.06
CA VAL A 946 -1.26 -1.02 -23.39
C VAL A 946 0.15 -1.41 -23.81
N THR A 947 0.38 -2.68 -24.19
CA THR A 947 1.66 -3.12 -24.76
C THR A 947 1.96 -2.29 -26.02
N PRO A 948 3.01 -1.45 -26.02
CA PRO A 948 3.31 -0.60 -27.17
C PRO A 948 3.55 -1.44 -28.42
N TYR A 949 2.98 -1.00 -29.55
CA TYR A 949 3.17 -1.63 -30.87
C TYR A 949 2.67 -3.08 -30.96
N LEU A 950 1.78 -3.52 -30.07
CA LEU A 950 1.23 -4.88 -30.05
C LEU A 950 0.60 -5.28 -31.39
N ALA A 951 -0.17 -4.40 -32.03
CA ALA A 951 -0.77 -4.68 -33.34
C ALA A 951 0.31 -4.96 -34.41
N THR A 952 1.37 -4.16 -34.46
CA THR A 952 2.47 -4.41 -35.40
C THR A 952 3.18 -5.72 -35.09
N ARG A 953 3.43 -6.03 -33.82
CA ARG A 953 4.03 -7.31 -33.41
C ARG A 953 3.19 -8.50 -33.84
N LEU A 954 1.89 -8.51 -33.54
CA LEU A 954 0.97 -9.58 -33.94
C LEU A 954 0.96 -9.78 -35.45
N ARG A 955 0.94 -8.70 -36.24
CA ARG A 955 1.02 -8.77 -37.71
C ARG A 955 2.32 -9.41 -38.20
N HIS A 956 3.47 -9.00 -37.66
CA HIS A 956 4.76 -9.58 -38.05
C HIS A 956 4.88 -11.04 -37.61
N ARG A 957 4.43 -11.35 -36.39
CA ARG A 957 4.39 -12.70 -35.83
C ARG A 957 3.54 -13.64 -36.68
N ALA A 958 2.34 -13.20 -37.07
CA ALA A 958 1.45 -13.95 -37.95
C ALA A 958 2.12 -14.31 -39.29
N ARG A 959 2.74 -13.32 -39.95
CA ARG A 959 3.41 -13.53 -41.24
C ARG A 959 4.61 -14.46 -41.11
N LEU A 960 5.46 -14.27 -40.10
CA LEU A 960 6.66 -15.10 -39.90
C LEU A 960 6.30 -16.54 -39.51
N ALA A 961 5.32 -16.72 -38.62
CA ALA A 961 4.83 -18.05 -38.25
C ALA A 961 4.23 -18.78 -39.46
N ALA A 962 3.44 -18.08 -40.29
CA ALA A 962 2.89 -18.65 -41.51
C ALA A 962 3.99 -19.08 -42.50
N ALA A 963 5.01 -18.24 -42.70
CA ALA A 963 6.14 -18.55 -43.57
C ALA A 963 6.96 -19.76 -43.09
N LEU A 964 6.93 -20.06 -41.79
CA LEU A 964 7.60 -21.21 -41.17
C LEU A 964 6.70 -22.44 -40.98
N GLY A 965 5.47 -22.42 -41.52
CA GLY A 965 4.52 -23.53 -41.39
C GLY A 965 3.91 -23.69 -39.99
N GLN A 966 4.02 -22.68 -39.12
CA GLN A 966 3.51 -22.70 -37.74
C GLN A 966 2.08 -22.15 -37.72
N HIS A 967 1.17 -22.90 -38.35
CA HIS A 967 -0.19 -22.42 -38.67
C HIS A 967 -1.04 -22.06 -37.45
N ALA A 968 -0.91 -22.79 -36.34
CA ALA A 968 -1.65 -22.49 -35.10
C ALA A 968 -1.30 -21.08 -34.56
N GLU A 969 -0.01 -20.76 -34.49
CA GLU A 969 0.45 -19.44 -34.04
C GLU A 969 0.12 -18.34 -35.06
N ALA A 970 0.24 -18.64 -36.36
CA ALA A 970 -0.14 -17.69 -37.40
C ALA A 970 -1.62 -17.31 -37.33
N ARG A 971 -2.48 -18.29 -37.08
CA ARG A 971 -3.93 -18.12 -36.91
C ARG A 971 -4.23 -17.30 -35.67
N TRP A 972 -3.69 -17.73 -34.53
CA TRP A 972 -3.83 -17.05 -33.24
C TRP A 972 -3.43 -15.56 -33.31
N ALA A 973 -2.27 -15.26 -33.90
CA ALA A 973 -1.77 -13.89 -34.02
C ALA A 973 -2.63 -13.05 -34.98
N SER A 974 -3.11 -13.65 -36.08
CA SER A 974 -4.00 -12.99 -37.03
C SER A 974 -5.36 -12.64 -36.41
N GLU A 975 -5.97 -13.59 -35.70
CA GLU A 975 -7.26 -13.40 -35.04
C GLU A 975 -7.19 -12.28 -33.98
N ARG A 976 -6.16 -12.28 -33.13
CA ARG A 976 -5.92 -11.20 -32.16
C ARG A 976 -5.69 -9.85 -32.83
N TYR A 977 -4.88 -9.80 -33.90
CA TYR A 977 -4.68 -8.56 -34.64
C TYR A 977 -5.99 -7.99 -35.18
N LEU A 978 -6.84 -8.84 -35.77
CA LEU A 978 -8.13 -8.43 -36.32
C LEU A 978 -9.13 -8.02 -35.23
N ALA A 979 -9.08 -8.64 -34.05
CA ALA A 979 -9.89 -8.25 -32.91
C ALA A 979 -9.60 -6.81 -32.46
N TYR A 980 -8.34 -6.37 -32.49
CA TYR A 980 -7.99 -4.96 -32.19
C TYR A 980 -8.23 -4.03 -33.38
N ARG A 981 -8.16 -4.53 -34.61
CA ARG A 981 -8.29 -3.74 -35.86
C ARG A 981 -9.68 -3.89 -36.50
N PHE A 982 -10.74 -3.87 -35.71
CA PHE A 982 -12.11 -4.11 -36.20
C PHE A 982 -12.66 -2.96 -37.09
N GLU A 983 -12.20 -1.72 -36.91
CA GLU A 983 -12.66 -0.53 -37.68
C GLU A 983 -11.52 0.45 -38.01
N PRO A 984 -10.40 0.04 -38.59
CA PRO A 984 -9.21 0.90 -38.75
C PRO A 984 -9.50 2.15 -39.60
N GLU A 985 -8.75 3.23 -39.35
CA GLU A 985 -8.70 4.38 -40.26
C GLU A 985 -8.26 3.95 -41.68
N PRO A 986 -8.66 4.69 -42.75
CA PRO A 986 -8.41 4.31 -44.14
C PRO A 986 -6.95 3.97 -44.45
N SER A 987 -6.00 4.67 -43.82
CA SER A 987 -4.55 4.46 -43.98
C SER A 987 -4.07 3.07 -43.60
N LEU A 988 -4.82 2.33 -42.77
CA LEU A 988 -4.44 1.00 -42.27
C LEU A 988 -5.28 -0.14 -42.87
N ARG A 989 -6.30 0.14 -43.69
CA ARG A 989 -7.18 -0.89 -44.28
C ARG A 989 -6.41 -1.95 -45.09
N ALA A 990 -5.45 -1.52 -45.90
CA ALA A 990 -4.63 -2.43 -46.70
C ALA A 990 -3.85 -3.44 -45.84
N GLN A 991 -3.40 -3.03 -44.65
CA GLN A 991 -2.71 -3.92 -43.71
C GLN A 991 -3.68 -4.94 -43.12
N VAL A 992 -4.89 -4.50 -42.75
CA VAL A 992 -5.94 -5.37 -42.21
C VAL A 992 -6.40 -6.40 -43.22
N ASP A 993 -6.62 -5.98 -44.47
CA ASP A 993 -7.02 -6.90 -45.54
C ASP A 993 -5.91 -7.90 -45.88
N SER A 994 -4.64 -7.53 -45.71
CA SER A 994 -3.51 -8.45 -45.83
C SER A 994 -3.56 -9.57 -44.79
N VAL A 995 -3.84 -9.24 -43.52
CA VAL A 995 -3.97 -10.23 -42.44
C VAL A 995 -5.21 -11.10 -42.61
N ARG A 996 -6.33 -10.53 -43.07
CA ARG A 996 -7.54 -11.31 -43.42
C ARG A 996 -7.25 -12.34 -44.51
N ARG A 997 -6.55 -11.93 -45.58
CA ARG A 997 -6.14 -12.85 -46.65
C ARG A 997 -5.24 -13.95 -46.10
N LEU A 998 -4.25 -13.60 -45.28
CA LEU A 998 -3.38 -14.58 -44.64
C LEU A 998 -4.18 -15.60 -43.83
N LEU A 999 -5.09 -15.15 -42.97
CA LEU A 999 -5.91 -16.01 -42.12
C LEU A 999 -6.76 -17.00 -42.93
N VAL A 1000 -7.34 -16.57 -44.06
CA VAL A 1000 -8.12 -17.43 -44.96
C VAL A 1000 -7.24 -18.48 -45.66
N THR A 1001 -5.97 -18.16 -45.92
CA THR A 1001 -5.03 -19.09 -46.58
C THR A 1001 -4.37 -20.09 -45.63
N LEU A 1002 -4.55 -19.95 -44.32
CA LEU A 1002 -4.00 -20.90 -43.35
C LEU A 1002 -4.81 -22.20 -43.36
N PRO A 1003 -4.14 -23.38 -43.35
CA PRO A 1003 -4.79 -24.68 -43.34
C PRO A 1003 -5.59 -24.97 -42.07
#